data_AF-A0AAN9AK82-F1
#
_entry.id   AF-A0AAN9AK82-F1
#
_cell.length_a   1.000
_cell.length_b   1.000
_cell.length_c   1.000
_cell.angle_alpha   90.00
_cell.angle_beta   90.00
_cell.angle_gamma   90.00
#
_symmetry.space_group_name_H-M   'P 1'
#
loop_
_entity.id
_entity.type
_entity.pdbx_description
1 polymer ?
#
loop_
_entity_poly.entity_id
_entity_poly.type
_entity_poly.pdbx_seq_one_letter_code
_entity_poly.pdbx_strand_id
1 'polypeptide(L)'
;MVESDEELKEKFMEYVNSKSSKVNNSFTITNEKRDRVIRCLKNPQSEPSSKFRFWVRQKKFRLIQSEDGEGDIVGIPVDEKDGDEALYKRAACTEEFFDLINTAHVENGHIGLSQTYAAIRRVYALLPRCIVAKFVQLCPICRRTSRASYTPRSQEPPSKVPLNRLVDGGSINRSELNQTITVVTTSGQLETFEGTEIITDGTLPASAISSIIGQEGLSNSDVIHEITLNQTEDGQTVAVVSETSAQTREEEESPHQAMDSQTAIVGTKDESSGTNTPMTPVVIFNCHICNKQFEKKLTYQRHLRTHSEHNPTMPVVLSTPPPAKRIKVERKQRNSTNQRRAIILDVDMSVDCVQGVMLAATRSDVDILAITCVSGSVNIEHTCNNALRVLKACNREDIPVFRGAEKPLVGEAAQTDSNLPGAAWESPADARQIEAEHAVSALIRFVNEYPGQITLVCLGPLTNLALALRLDPQVARKLKEICILGGNTEGRGNATPCAELNFYHDPEAAFIVLKEMSNITLLPHEMCQRQPVSGEFFFSYVHAGTVKSEFLRNSGDEGWLQQSHKNSYVARCAYAVAVAIDTSVALDTETAYATVELSGRMAHGMMIVDWSKSLDREPNLFIVKSLDLGKVQSFLLGMVQDELIAELVYTPC
;
A
#
# COMPACT_ATOMS: atom_id res chain seq x y z
N MET A 1 -33.52 2.11 11.64
CA MET A 1 -33.28 3.42 12.28
C MET A 1 -32.15 4.10 11.54
N VAL A 2 -32.36 5.31 11.03
CA VAL A 2 -31.29 6.12 10.42
C VAL A 2 -30.48 6.69 11.58
N GLU A 3 -29.19 6.37 11.63
CA GLU A 3 -28.24 6.93 12.60
C GLU A 3 -28.30 8.46 12.49
N SER A 4 -28.49 9.15 13.62
CA SER A 4 -28.64 10.62 13.61
C SER A 4 -27.29 11.30 13.35
N ASP A 5 -27.28 12.51 12.80
CA ASP A 5 -26.04 13.26 12.55
C ASP A 5 -25.22 13.49 13.83
N GLU A 6 -25.87 13.55 15.00
CA GLU A 6 -25.21 13.64 16.31
C GLU A 6 -24.50 12.33 16.70
N GLU A 7 -25.10 11.16 16.43
CA GLU A 7 -24.45 9.86 16.68
C GLU A 7 -23.23 9.66 15.76
N LEU A 8 -23.33 10.14 14.52
CA LEU A 8 -22.21 10.14 13.56
C LEU A 8 -21.09 11.08 14.04
N LYS A 9 -21.45 12.28 14.51
CA LYS A 9 -20.53 13.28 15.06
C LYS A 9 -19.78 12.75 16.26
N GLU A 10 -20.48 12.11 17.20
CA GLU A 10 -19.88 11.53 18.40
C GLU A 10 -18.84 10.44 18.05
N LYS A 11 -19.22 9.46 17.22
CA LYS A 11 -18.32 8.37 16.78
C LYS A 11 -17.11 8.87 16.01
N PHE A 12 -17.32 9.87 15.16
CA PHE A 12 -16.25 10.47 14.38
C PHE A 12 -15.28 11.25 15.28
N MET A 13 -15.80 12.09 16.18
CA MET A 13 -14.98 12.89 17.08
C MET A 13 -14.24 12.04 18.12
N GLU A 14 -14.82 10.93 18.58
CA GLU A 14 -14.12 9.94 19.42
C GLU A 14 -12.88 9.38 18.69
N TYR A 15 -13.03 9.05 17.40
CA TYR A 15 -11.90 8.62 16.57
C TYR A 15 -10.84 9.72 16.42
N VAL A 16 -11.26 10.96 16.09
CA VAL A 16 -10.34 12.11 15.94
C VAL A 16 -9.55 12.34 17.24
N ASN A 17 -10.21 12.31 18.40
CA ASN A 17 -9.59 12.50 19.71
C ASN A 17 -8.64 11.35 20.09
N SER A 18 -9.00 10.10 19.76
CA SER A 18 -8.14 8.92 19.98
C SER A 18 -6.83 8.97 19.18
N LYS A 19 -6.84 9.66 18.04
CA LYS A 19 -5.67 9.87 17.18
C LYS A 19 -4.92 11.15 17.55
N SER A 20 -5.61 12.20 17.97
CA SER A 20 -5.03 13.49 18.34
C SER A 20 -3.96 13.34 19.44
N SER A 21 -4.18 12.49 20.45
CA SER A 21 -3.19 12.21 21.51
C SER A 21 -1.90 11.51 21.03
N LYS A 22 -1.96 10.71 19.94
CA LYS A 22 -0.80 10.06 19.30
C LYS A 22 -0.20 10.85 18.13
N VAL A 23 -0.91 11.85 17.61
CA VAL A 23 -0.55 12.67 16.44
C VAL A 23 -0.11 14.09 16.85
N ASN A 24 -0.01 14.37 18.14
CA ASN A 24 -0.08 15.73 18.68
C ASN A 24 1.11 16.67 18.45
N ASN A 25 2.07 16.38 17.56
CA ASN A 25 3.26 17.23 17.42
C ASN A 25 3.65 17.75 16.03
N SER A 26 2.88 17.57 14.95
CA SER A 26 3.27 18.24 13.69
C SER A 26 2.21 18.57 12.64
N PHE A 27 1.02 17.96 12.65
CA PHE A 27 0.10 18.04 11.50
C PHE A 27 -1.30 18.64 11.76
N THR A 28 -1.81 18.62 12.99
CA THR A 28 -3.12 19.16 13.35
C THR A 28 -3.01 20.23 14.44
N ILE A 29 -4.02 21.10 14.55
CA ILE A 29 -4.14 22.11 15.60
C ILE A 29 -5.52 22.05 16.24
N THR A 30 -5.58 22.28 17.55
CA THR A 30 -6.83 22.51 18.30
C THR A 30 -7.17 24.00 18.29
N ASN A 31 -8.40 24.36 18.69
CA ASN A 31 -8.79 25.75 18.88
C ASN A 31 -7.87 26.47 19.89
N GLU A 32 -7.54 25.82 21.01
CA GLU A 32 -6.61 26.36 22.01
C GLU A 32 -5.21 26.61 21.42
N LYS A 33 -4.73 25.69 20.57
CA LYS A 33 -3.44 25.82 19.89
C LYS A 33 -3.49 26.92 18.83
N ARG A 34 -4.61 27.08 18.11
CA ARG A 34 -4.86 28.20 17.19
C ARG A 34 -4.78 29.54 17.92
N ASP A 35 -5.45 29.69 19.06
CA ASP A 35 -5.41 30.93 19.85
C ASP A 35 -4.01 31.23 20.37
N ARG A 36 -3.26 30.20 20.73
CA ARG A 36 -1.84 30.31 21.09
C ARG A 36 -0.98 30.76 19.90
N VAL A 37 -1.26 30.25 18.69
CA VAL A 37 -0.62 30.74 17.44
C VAL A 37 -0.95 32.22 17.21
N ILE A 38 -2.23 32.62 17.34
CA ILE A 38 -2.66 34.02 17.17
C ILE A 38 -1.92 34.93 18.17
N ARG A 39 -1.86 34.57 19.45
CA ARG A 39 -1.11 35.33 20.47
C ARG A 39 0.37 35.43 20.12
N CYS A 40 0.99 34.33 19.69
CA CYS A 40 2.39 34.30 19.26
C CYS A 40 2.65 35.16 18.01
N LEU A 41 1.70 35.26 17.09
CA LEU A 41 1.80 36.10 15.88
C LEU A 41 1.62 37.59 16.20
N LYS A 42 0.69 37.93 17.09
CA LYS A 42 0.46 39.32 17.54
C LYS A 42 1.60 39.86 18.41
N ASN A 43 2.12 39.05 19.32
CA ASN A 43 3.24 39.41 20.17
C ASN A 43 4.16 38.19 20.38
N PRO A 44 5.24 38.05 19.59
CA PRO A 44 6.17 36.93 19.71
C PRO A 44 6.85 36.81 21.08
N GLN A 45 6.95 37.89 21.85
CA GLN A 45 7.56 37.87 23.19
C GLN A 45 6.58 37.38 24.27
N SER A 46 5.27 37.32 23.97
CA SER A 46 4.26 36.80 24.90
C SER A 46 4.27 35.28 25.01
N GLU A 47 4.88 34.57 24.06
CA GLU A 47 5.00 33.12 24.09
C GLU A 47 6.34 32.72 24.73
N PRO A 48 6.37 32.07 25.90
CA PRO A 48 7.61 31.71 26.59
C PRO A 48 8.39 30.57 25.90
N SER A 49 7.71 29.66 25.19
CA SER A 49 8.35 28.50 24.56
C SER A 49 9.06 28.85 23.25
N SER A 50 10.41 28.84 23.27
CA SER A 50 11.23 29.02 22.07
C SER A 50 10.94 27.96 20.99
N LYS A 51 10.66 26.72 21.41
CA LYS A 51 10.23 25.63 20.52
C LYS A 51 8.92 25.93 19.82
N PHE A 52 7.95 26.51 20.54
CA PHE A 52 6.67 26.90 19.95
C PHE A 52 6.81 28.06 18.97
N ARG A 53 7.59 29.09 19.32
CA ARG A 53 7.90 30.22 18.42
C ARG A 53 8.58 29.75 17.13
N PHE A 54 9.51 28.80 17.23
CA PHE A 54 10.16 28.20 16.07
C PHE A 54 9.17 27.42 15.19
N TRP A 55 8.31 26.60 15.81
CA TRP A 55 7.28 25.85 15.10
C TRP A 55 6.29 26.76 14.34
N VAL A 56 5.85 27.86 14.95
CA VAL A 56 4.98 28.86 14.30
C VAL A 56 5.64 29.45 13.05
N ARG A 57 6.93 29.79 13.13
CA ARG A 57 7.70 30.32 12.00
C ARG A 57 7.92 29.28 10.91
N GLN A 58 8.23 28.03 11.28
CA GLN A 58 8.43 26.94 10.32
C GLN A 58 7.17 26.64 9.50
N LYS A 59 5.99 26.67 10.14
CA LYS A 59 4.70 26.48 9.45
C LYS A 59 4.24 27.70 8.67
N LYS A 60 5.02 28.81 8.70
CA LYS A 60 4.73 30.07 8.01
C LYS A 60 3.32 30.62 8.30
N PHE A 61 2.82 30.44 9.53
CA PHE A 61 1.49 30.95 9.87
C PHE A 61 1.42 32.47 9.72
N ARG A 62 0.28 32.94 9.20
CA ARG A 62 -0.07 34.36 9.08
C ARG A 62 -1.46 34.62 9.65
N LEU A 63 -1.69 35.85 10.09
CA LEU A 63 -3.05 36.31 10.37
C LEU A 63 -3.64 36.86 9.08
N ILE A 64 -4.85 36.41 8.76
CA ILE A 64 -5.66 36.88 7.64
C ILE A 64 -6.90 37.51 8.25
N GLN A 65 -7.36 38.61 7.66
CA GLN A 65 -8.62 39.23 8.04
C GLN A 65 -9.81 38.41 7.52
N SER A 66 -10.81 38.18 8.36
CA SER A 66 -12.09 37.61 7.93
C SER A 66 -12.85 38.62 7.06
N GLU A 67 -13.54 38.18 6.02
CA GLU A 67 -14.41 39.03 5.16
C GLU A 67 -15.51 39.72 5.97
N ASP A 68 -15.92 39.12 7.08
CA ASP A 68 -16.97 39.62 7.97
C ASP A 68 -16.44 40.56 9.07
N GLY A 69 -15.13 40.80 9.14
CA GLY A 69 -14.49 41.63 10.17
C GLY A 69 -14.44 40.99 11.57
N GLU A 70 -15.02 39.80 11.76
CA GLU A 70 -14.97 39.06 13.02
C GLU A 70 -13.79 38.09 13.06
N GLY A 71 -12.78 38.42 13.88
CA GLY A 71 -11.73 37.49 14.31
C GLY A 71 -10.51 37.37 13.38
N ASP A 72 -9.38 37.01 13.98
CA ASP A 72 -8.15 36.73 13.24
C ASP A 72 -8.15 35.28 12.72
N ILE A 73 -8.04 35.10 11.41
CA ILE A 73 -7.94 33.77 10.79
C ILE A 73 -6.47 33.37 10.69
N VAL A 74 -6.14 32.15 11.11
CA VAL A 74 -4.79 31.60 10.93
C VAL A 74 -4.66 31.00 9.54
N GLY A 75 -3.83 31.62 8.71
CA GLY A 75 -3.53 31.24 7.34
C GLY A 75 -2.19 30.55 7.16
N ILE A 76 -2.12 29.66 6.16
CA ILE A 76 -0.87 29.02 5.70
C ILE A 76 -0.67 29.33 4.20
N PRO A 77 0.49 29.86 3.79
CA PRO A 77 0.74 30.18 2.39
C PRO A 77 0.79 28.92 1.52
N VAL A 78 0.32 29.04 0.29
CA VAL A 78 0.36 28.00 -0.74
C VAL A 78 1.51 28.32 -1.71
N ASP A 79 2.32 27.33 -2.08
CA ASP A 79 3.47 27.52 -2.99
C ASP A 79 3.09 27.74 -4.47
N GLU A 80 1.79 27.93 -4.77
CA GLU A 80 1.28 28.26 -6.10
C GLU A 80 1.31 29.79 -6.29
N LYS A 81 2.16 30.26 -7.22
CA LYS A 81 2.16 31.65 -7.68
C LYS A 81 1.08 31.81 -8.75
N ASP A 82 -0.01 32.47 -8.41
CA ASP A 82 -0.99 32.97 -9.39
C ASP A 82 -0.88 34.51 -9.39
N GLY A 83 0.06 35.04 -10.18
CA GLY A 83 0.44 36.46 -10.15
C GLY A 83 1.32 36.87 -8.96
N ASP A 84 1.43 38.18 -8.72
CA ASP A 84 2.28 38.80 -7.68
C ASP A 84 1.70 38.71 -6.24
N GLU A 85 0.54 38.06 -6.04
CA GLU A 85 -0.12 37.94 -4.73
C GLU A 85 0.01 36.54 -4.11
N ALA A 86 0.29 36.49 -2.81
CA ALA A 86 0.44 35.23 -2.06
C ALA A 86 -0.94 34.68 -1.64
N LEU A 87 -1.28 33.47 -2.11
CA LEU A 87 -2.49 32.74 -1.71
C LEU A 87 -2.31 32.05 -0.37
N TYR A 88 -3.37 32.05 0.45
CA TYR A 88 -3.39 31.39 1.76
C TYR A 88 -4.60 30.45 1.91
N LYS A 89 -4.39 29.37 2.67
CA LYS A 89 -5.46 28.46 3.12
C LYS A 89 -5.71 28.61 4.62
N ARG A 90 -6.98 28.50 5.03
CA ARG A 90 -7.39 28.56 6.44
C ARG A 90 -6.91 27.31 7.17
N ALA A 91 -6.31 27.45 8.34
CA ALA A 91 -5.90 26.31 9.15
C ALA A 91 -7.13 25.67 9.82
N ALA A 92 -7.48 24.44 9.44
CA ALA A 92 -8.58 23.71 10.04
C ALA A 92 -8.24 23.23 11.45
N CYS A 93 -9.16 23.46 12.40
CA CYS A 93 -9.03 22.95 13.77
C CYS A 93 -9.71 21.60 13.93
N THR A 94 -9.18 20.77 14.82
CA THR A 94 -9.71 19.42 15.07
C THR A 94 -11.19 19.40 15.42
N GLU A 95 -11.65 20.42 16.14
CA GLU A 95 -13.02 20.63 16.60
C GLU A 95 -13.98 20.94 15.44
N GLU A 96 -13.46 21.47 14.33
CA GLU A 96 -14.22 21.85 13.13
C GLU A 96 -14.24 20.73 12.09
N PHE A 97 -13.45 19.65 12.26
CA PHE A 97 -13.28 18.62 11.24
C PHE A 97 -14.61 17.97 10.82
N PHE A 98 -15.49 17.69 11.77
CA PHE A 98 -16.78 17.07 11.45
C PHE A 98 -17.59 17.97 10.52
N ASP A 99 -17.81 19.22 10.92
CA ASP A 99 -18.66 20.16 10.19
C ASP A 99 -18.05 20.47 8.80
N LEU A 100 -16.74 20.68 8.73
CA LEU A 100 -16.02 20.91 7.46
C LEU A 100 -16.15 19.74 6.47
N ILE A 101 -16.03 18.50 6.96
CA ILE A 101 -16.13 17.32 6.11
C ILE A 101 -17.60 17.03 5.76
N ASN A 102 -18.52 17.23 6.72
CA ASN A 102 -19.95 17.04 6.51
C ASN A 102 -20.46 17.96 5.41
N THR A 103 -20.15 19.26 5.46
CA THR A 103 -20.51 20.21 4.40
C THR A 103 -19.86 19.84 3.06
N ALA A 104 -18.57 19.50 3.04
CA ALA A 104 -17.89 19.13 1.80
C ALA A 104 -18.35 17.78 1.20
N HIS A 105 -18.97 16.91 2.01
CA HIS A 105 -19.35 15.56 1.60
C HIS A 105 -20.85 15.39 1.42
N VAL A 106 -21.62 15.65 2.48
CA VAL A 106 -23.05 15.40 2.56
C VAL A 106 -23.83 16.45 1.80
N GLU A 107 -23.55 17.74 2.03
CA GLU A 107 -24.27 18.83 1.34
C GLU A 107 -23.98 18.87 -0.18
N ASN A 108 -22.90 18.21 -0.62
CA ASN A 108 -22.56 18.07 -2.04
C ASN A 108 -23.09 16.76 -2.66
N GLY A 109 -23.88 15.96 -1.92
CA GLY A 109 -24.50 14.75 -2.46
C GLY A 109 -23.61 13.51 -2.42
N HIS A 110 -22.81 13.34 -1.36
CA HIS A 110 -21.99 12.14 -1.12
C HIS A 110 -20.96 11.83 -2.22
N ILE A 111 -20.26 12.89 -2.67
CA ILE A 111 -19.30 12.91 -3.79
C ILE A 111 -18.06 11.98 -3.66
N GLY A 112 -18.00 11.16 -2.61
CA GLY A 112 -16.91 10.23 -2.35
C GLY A 112 -15.61 10.89 -1.88
N LEU A 113 -14.67 10.07 -1.43
CA LEU A 113 -13.46 10.51 -0.73
C LEU A 113 -12.60 11.49 -1.54
N SER A 114 -12.34 11.18 -2.81
CA SER A 114 -11.44 11.99 -3.64
C SER A 114 -11.99 13.39 -3.90
N GLN A 115 -13.29 13.51 -4.17
CA GLN A 115 -13.92 14.79 -4.46
C GLN A 115 -14.14 15.60 -3.17
N THR A 116 -14.55 14.96 -2.07
CA THR A 116 -14.65 15.61 -0.75
C THR A 116 -13.29 16.15 -0.29
N TYR A 117 -12.22 15.37 -0.40
CA TYR A 117 -10.89 15.85 -0.03
C TYR A 117 -10.40 17.00 -0.92
N ALA A 118 -10.69 16.95 -2.22
CA ALA A 118 -10.35 18.03 -3.14
C ALA A 118 -11.10 19.34 -2.81
N ALA A 119 -12.38 19.26 -2.46
CA ALA A 119 -13.18 20.41 -2.03
C ALA A 119 -12.60 21.06 -0.75
N ILE A 120 -12.29 20.24 0.27
CA ILE A 120 -11.70 20.73 1.53
C ILE A 120 -10.33 21.37 1.29
N ARG A 121 -9.44 20.70 0.52
CA ARG A 121 -8.05 21.15 0.31
C ARG A 121 -7.95 22.45 -0.49
N ARG A 122 -9.01 22.89 -1.17
CA ARG A 122 -9.05 24.20 -1.83
C ARG A 122 -9.08 25.35 -0.82
N VAL A 123 -9.77 25.17 0.30
CA VAL A 123 -10.05 26.23 1.28
C VAL A 123 -9.22 26.06 2.56
N TYR A 124 -9.02 24.80 2.98
CA TYR A 124 -8.43 24.47 4.28
C TYR A 124 -7.09 23.75 4.17
N ALA A 125 -6.21 24.03 5.13
CA ALA A 125 -4.96 23.33 5.39
C ALA A 125 -5.02 22.63 6.76
N LEU A 126 -4.06 21.74 7.05
CA LEU A 126 -3.97 20.96 8.30
C LEU A 126 -5.13 19.99 8.58
N LEU A 127 -5.90 19.62 7.55
CA LEU A 127 -6.89 18.54 7.62
C LEU A 127 -6.37 17.29 6.89
N PRO A 128 -5.99 16.21 7.60
CA PRO A 128 -5.41 15.01 6.98
C PRO A 128 -6.43 14.19 6.16
N ARG A 129 -6.02 13.67 4.99
CA ARG A 129 -6.88 12.83 4.13
C ARG A 129 -7.41 11.58 4.84
N CYS A 130 -6.64 11.01 5.78
CA CYS A 130 -7.07 9.85 6.57
C CYS A 130 -8.24 10.17 7.52
N ILE A 131 -8.38 11.41 7.97
CA ILE A 131 -9.52 11.86 8.77
C ILE A 131 -10.77 11.95 7.87
N VAL A 132 -10.64 12.52 6.66
CA VAL A 132 -11.72 12.55 5.66
C VAL A 132 -12.15 11.15 5.26
N ALA A 133 -11.20 10.24 5.02
CA ALA A 133 -11.49 8.85 4.70
C ALA A 133 -12.30 8.16 5.80
N LYS A 134 -11.98 8.42 7.06
CA LYS A 134 -12.73 7.85 8.18
C LYS A 134 -14.16 8.38 8.24
N PHE A 135 -14.37 9.67 8.00
CA PHE A 135 -15.71 10.26 7.92
C PHE A 135 -16.55 9.56 6.84
N VAL A 136 -16.02 9.45 5.61
CA VAL A 136 -16.73 8.82 4.48
C VAL A 136 -17.06 7.35 4.76
N GLN A 137 -16.20 6.63 5.49
CA GLN A 137 -16.47 5.25 5.93
C GLN A 137 -17.58 5.15 6.97
N LEU A 138 -17.72 6.16 7.83
CA LEU A 138 -18.77 6.23 8.85
C LEU A 138 -20.09 6.76 8.29
N CYS A 139 -20.07 7.46 7.15
CA CYS A 139 -21.26 8.03 6.52
C CYS A 139 -22.33 6.95 6.25
N PRO A 140 -23.53 7.06 6.83
CA PRO A 140 -24.58 6.05 6.72
C PRO A 140 -25.05 5.80 5.29
N ILE A 141 -25.00 6.83 4.43
CA ILE A 141 -25.44 6.75 3.04
C ILE A 141 -24.38 6.01 2.21
N CYS A 142 -23.13 6.47 2.20
CA CYS A 142 -22.04 5.81 1.47
C CYS A 142 -21.81 4.35 1.92
N ARG A 143 -22.02 4.08 3.22
CA ARG A 143 -21.92 2.72 3.77
C ARG A 143 -23.00 1.79 3.21
N ARG A 144 -24.20 2.29 2.92
CA ARG A 144 -25.29 1.51 2.30
C ARG A 144 -25.06 1.30 0.80
N THR A 145 -24.58 2.31 0.07
CA THR A 145 -24.30 2.20 -1.37
C THR A 145 -23.14 1.25 -1.68
N SER A 146 -22.19 1.05 -0.74
CA SER A 146 -21.11 0.07 -0.91
C SER A 146 -21.54 -1.41 -0.96
N ARG A 147 -22.81 -1.72 -0.65
CA ARG A 147 -23.38 -3.08 -0.72
C ARG A 147 -24.21 -3.35 -1.98
N ALA A 148 -24.52 -2.35 -2.79
CA ALA A 148 -25.22 -2.52 -4.07
C ALA A 148 -24.30 -2.06 -5.21
N SER A 149 -23.86 -3.04 -6.00
CA SER A 149 -23.18 -2.97 -7.30
C SER A 149 -22.86 -1.57 -7.86
N TYR A 150 -21.57 -1.32 -8.04
CA TYR A 150 -21.03 -0.20 -8.83
C TYR A 150 -21.39 -0.38 -10.31
N THR A 151 -22.21 0.52 -10.86
CA THR A 151 -22.28 0.78 -12.31
C THR A 151 -21.57 2.11 -12.60
N PRO A 152 -20.62 2.17 -13.55
CA PRO A 152 -19.97 3.41 -13.90
C PRO A 152 -20.92 4.28 -14.73
N ARG A 153 -21.36 5.41 -14.18
CA ARG A 153 -22.04 6.47 -14.95
C ARG A 153 -20.99 7.38 -15.59
N SER A 154 -21.01 7.44 -16.91
CA SER A 154 -20.32 8.44 -17.72
C SER A 154 -20.97 9.81 -17.53
N GLN A 155 -20.27 10.78 -16.94
CA GLN A 155 -20.61 12.20 -17.09
C GLN A 155 -19.33 13.06 -17.13
N GLU A 156 -19.31 13.99 -18.08
CA GLU A 156 -18.32 15.05 -18.24
C GLU A 156 -18.23 15.94 -16.99
N PRO A 157 -17.07 16.58 -16.75
CA PRO A 157 -16.86 17.39 -15.57
C PRO A 157 -17.82 18.60 -15.52
N PRO A 158 -18.38 18.95 -14.35
CA PRO A 158 -19.22 20.14 -14.22
C PRO A 158 -18.40 21.42 -14.45
N SER A 159 -19.09 22.44 -14.98
CA SER A 159 -18.51 23.74 -15.35
C SER A 159 -17.90 24.48 -14.14
N LYS A 160 -16.86 25.28 -14.43
CA LYS A 160 -16.08 26.04 -13.45
C LYS A 160 -16.99 26.91 -12.56
N VAL A 161 -17.01 26.62 -11.27
CA VAL A 161 -17.47 27.56 -10.24
C VAL A 161 -16.37 28.61 -10.03
N PRO A 162 -16.67 29.93 -10.04
CA PRO A 162 -15.65 30.96 -9.90
C PRO A 162 -14.98 30.92 -8.52
N LEU A 163 -13.67 31.19 -8.48
CA LEU A 163 -12.91 31.37 -7.24
C LEU A 163 -13.42 32.60 -6.49
N ASN A 164 -13.81 32.46 -5.22
CA ASN A 164 -13.92 33.60 -4.33
C ASN A 164 -12.52 34.16 -4.04
N ARG A 165 -12.29 35.41 -4.46
CA ARG A 165 -11.07 36.19 -4.17
C ARG A 165 -11.20 36.84 -2.80
N LEU A 166 -10.31 36.48 -1.88
CA LEU A 166 -10.08 37.25 -0.66
C LEU A 166 -9.07 38.36 -0.99
N VAL A 167 -9.47 39.63 -0.88
CA VAL A 167 -8.65 40.81 -1.24
C VAL A 167 -8.48 41.73 -0.04
N ASP A 168 -7.33 42.42 0.03
CA ASP A 168 -7.01 43.46 1.02
C ASP A 168 -7.93 44.69 0.86
N GLY A 169 -8.19 45.38 1.98
CA GLY A 169 -9.37 46.22 2.22
C GLY A 169 -9.67 47.33 1.19
N GLY A 170 -10.93 47.37 0.74
CA GLY A 170 -11.53 48.48 -0.01
C GLY A 170 -13.06 48.36 -0.05
N SER A 171 -13.76 49.41 0.40
CA SER A 171 -15.21 49.48 0.57
C SER A 171 -15.99 49.40 -0.76
N ILE A 172 -16.94 48.46 -0.89
CA ILE A 172 -18.00 48.51 -1.92
C ILE A 172 -19.36 48.12 -1.32
N ASN A 173 -20.38 48.78 -1.87
CA ASN A 173 -21.74 49.03 -1.43
C ASN A 173 -22.67 47.81 -1.32
N ARG A 174 -23.56 47.85 -0.31
CA ARG A 174 -24.73 46.98 -0.18
C ARG A 174 -25.87 47.49 -1.07
N SER A 175 -26.07 46.89 -2.23
CA SER A 175 -27.36 46.85 -2.92
C SER A 175 -27.24 45.94 -4.15
N GLU A 176 -27.67 44.69 -4.04
CA GLU A 176 -28.22 43.84 -5.12
C GLU A 176 -28.23 42.37 -4.67
N LEU A 177 -29.30 41.98 -3.99
CA LEU A 177 -29.75 40.59 -3.91
C LEU A 177 -31.26 40.64 -3.67
N ASN A 178 -31.97 41.00 -4.73
CA ASN A 178 -33.40 40.83 -4.86
C ASN A 178 -33.63 40.16 -6.22
N GLN A 179 -34.53 39.17 -6.21
CA GLN A 179 -35.37 38.74 -7.34
C GLN A 179 -34.71 37.87 -8.42
N THR A 180 -35.30 36.83 -9.03
CA THR A 180 -36.53 36.01 -8.87
C THR A 180 -36.35 34.86 -9.87
N ILE A 181 -36.80 33.63 -9.62
CA ILE A 181 -36.95 32.60 -10.68
C ILE A 181 -38.41 32.57 -11.13
N THR A 182 -38.61 32.83 -12.42
CA THR A 182 -39.90 32.79 -13.14
C THR A 182 -40.23 31.35 -13.54
N VAL A 183 -41.44 30.88 -13.24
CA VAL A 183 -42.02 29.65 -13.78
C VAL A 183 -43.07 30.03 -14.82
N VAL A 184 -42.97 29.48 -16.03
CA VAL A 184 -43.99 29.63 -17.09
C VAL A 184 -44.61 28.27 -17.37
N THR A 185 -45.92 28.16 -17.17
CA THR A 185 -46.75 27.04 -17.63
C THR A 185 -47.66 27.53 -18.74
N THR A 186 -47.62 26.87 -19.90
CA THR A 186 -48.63 27.01 -20.94
C THR A 186 -49.51 25.76 -20.98
N SER A 187 -50.69 25.86 -20.39
CA SER A 187 -51.91 25.35 -21.01
C SER A 187 -53.11 26.03 -20.36
N GLY A 188 -53.88 26.75 -21.17
CA GLY A 188 -55.02 27.53 -20.70
C GLY A 188 -56.15 26.65 -20.21
N GLN A 189 -56.47 26.82 -18.92
CA GLN A 189 -57.80 27.06 -18.29
C GLN A 189 -58.95 26.08 -18.59
N LEU A 190 -59.82 25.67 -17.66
CA LEU A 190 -60.20 25.98 -16.26
C LEU A 190 -61.17 24.81 -15.89
N GLU A 191 -61.33 24.25 -14.69
CA GLU A 191 -61.72 24.86 -13.40
C GLU A 191 -61.30 23.97 -12.21
N THR A 192 -61.26 24.64 -11.06
CA THR A 192 -60.75 24.31 -9.72
C THR A 192 -61.40 23.13 -8.98
N PHE A 193 -60.57 22.29 -8.36
CA PHE A 193 -60.83 21.71 -7.04
C PHE A 193 -59.53 21.67 -6.22
N GLU A 194 -59.60 22.19 -4.99
CA GLU A 194 -58.49 22.25 -4.05
C GLU A 194 -58.15 20.85 -3.52
N GLY A 195 -56.84 20.54 -3.53
CA GLY A 195 -56.26 19.46 -2.72
C GLY A 195 -55.99 18.13 -3.41
N THR A 196 -55.28 18.10 -4.57
CA THR A 196 -54.42 16.95 -4.95
C THR A 196 -53.37 17.33 -6.03
N GLU A 197 -52.21 16.64 -5.97
CA GLU A 197 -50.94 16.82 -6.71
C GLU A 197 -50.97 16.42 -8.21
N ILE A 198 -49.97 16.89 -8.99
CA ILE A 198 -49.55 16.28 -10.25
C ILE A 198 -48.04 15.97 -10.21
N ILE A 199 -47.71 14.70 -10.39
CA ILE A 199 -46.38 14.08 -10.35
C ILE A 199 -45.89 13.88 -11.79
N THR A 200 -44.73 14.42 -12.15
CA THR A 200 -44.06 14.18 -13.42
C THR A 200 -42.67 13.62 -13.16
N ASP A 201 -42.60 12.31 -12.89
CA ASP A 201 -41.46 11.42 -13.14
C ASP A 201 -41.70 10.07 -12.45
N GLY A 202 -42.70 9.32 -12.94
CA GLY A 202 -42.78 7.85 -12.86
C GLY A 202 -42.49 7.14 -11.52
N THR A 203 -42.54 7.84 -10.39
CA THR A 203 -42.23 7.28 -9.07
C THR A 203 -43.30 7.74 -8.10
N LEU A 204 -44.02 6.76 -7.54
CA LEU A 204 -45.03 7.00 -6.51
C LEU A 204 -44.32 7.39 -5.21
N PRO A 205 -44.75 8.47 -4.52
CA PRO A 205 -44.27 8.75 -3.19
C PRO A 205 -44.73 7.65 -2.22
N ALA A 206 -43.87 7.31 -1.26
CA ALA A 206 -44.09 6.23 -0.28
C ALA A 206 -45.39 6.39 0.55
N SER A 207 -45.93 7.60 0.65
CA SER A 207 -47.22 7.90 1.28
C SER A 207 -48.42 7.35 0.51
N ALA A 208 -48.37 7.35 -0.83
CA ALA A 208 -49.44 6.78 -1.67
C ALA A 208 -49.43 5.24 -1.63
N ILE A 209 -48.25 4.62 -1.58
CA ILE A 209 -48.07 3.17 -1.42
C ILE A 209 -48.63 2.70 -0.07
N SER A 210 -48.38 3.46 1.00
CA SER A 210 -48.89 3.13 2.34
C SER A 210 -50.41 3.29 2.48
N SER A 211 -51.05 4.15 1.67
CA SER A 211 -52.50 4.33 1.67
C SER A 211 -53.24 3.22 0.90
N ILE A 212 -52.58 2.61 -0.10
CA ILE A 212 -53.11 1.46 -0.87
C ILE A 212 -53.02 0.16 -0.04
N ILE A 213 -51.89 -0.05 0.65
CA ILE A 213 -51.70 -1.20 1.56
C ILE A 213 -52.69 -1.17 2.73
N GLY A 214 -53.12 0.02 3.16
CA GLY A 214 -54.10 0.19 4.24
C GLY A 214 -55.56 -0.04 3.85
N GLN A 215 -55.95 0.12 2.58
CA GLN A 215 -57.35 0.02 2.15
C GLN A 215 -57.79 -1.39 1.71
N GLU A 216 -56.87 -2.28 1.35
CA GLU A 216 -57.17 -3.63 0.82
C GLU A 216 -56.80 -4.79 1.78
N GLY A 217 -56.32 -4.49 3.00
CA GLY A 217 -56.23 -5.50 4.07
C GLY A 217 -55.25 -6.66 3.85
N LEU A 218 -54.10 -6.42 3.21
CA LEU A 218 -53.05 -7.44 2.98
C LEU A 218 -51.85 -7.26 3.94
N SER A 219 -51.31 -8.37 4.47
CA SER A 219 -50.24 -8.36 5.49
C SER A 219 -48.82 -8.37 4.91
N ASN A 220 -47.90 -7.73 5.63
CA ASN A 220 -46.49 -7.42 5.29
C ASN A 220 -45.52 -8.61 5.03
N SER A 221 -45.97 -9.80 4.64
CA SER A 221 -45.08 -10.96 4.47
C SER A 221 -45.06 -11.63 3.10
N ASP A 222 -45.79 -11.13 2.10
CA ASP A 222 -45.79 -11.77 0.78
C ASP A 222 -44.93 -11.00 -0.23
N VAL A 223 -43.94 -11.72 -0.74
CA VAL A 223 -42.89 -11.28 -1.66
C VAL A 223 -43.47 -11.03 -3.05
N ILE A 224 -43.41 -9.79 -3.54
CA ILE A 224 -43.62 -9.47 -4.96
C ILE A 224 -42.24 -9.47 -5.64
N HIS A 225 -41.98 -10.45 -6.50
CA HIS A 225 -40.66 -10.61 -7.12
C HIS A 225 -40.48 -9.98 -8.51
N GLU A 226 -41.52 -9.55 -9.20
CA GLU A 226 -41.40 -8.69 -10.39
C GLU A 226 -42.77 -8.11 -10.76
N ILE A 227 -42.82 -6.82 -11.10
CA ILE A 227 -43.97 -6.18 -11.77
C ILE A 227 -43.45 -5.67 -13.11
N THR A 228 -43.92 -6.26 -14.20
CA THR A 228 -43.57 -5.78 -15.55
C THR A 228 -44.74 -4.97 -16.11
N LEU A 229 -44.52 -3.68 -16.33
CA LEU A 229 -45.47 -2.79 -16.99
C LEU A 229 -45.23 -2.84 -18.50
N ASN A 230 -46.21 -3.34 -19.25
CA ASN A 230 -46.17 -3.25 -20.71
C ASN A 230 -47.19 -2.19 -21.18
N GLN A 231 -46.75 -1.32 -22.08
CA GLN A 231 -47.63 -0.42 -22.83
C GLN A 231 -48.23 -1.19 -24.00
N THR A 232 -49.55 -1.09 -24.18
CA THR A 232 -50.17 -1.43 -25.47
C THR A 232 -50.10 -0.22 -26.40
N GLU A 233 -50.24 -0.45 -27.71
CA GLU A 233 -50.10 0.59 -28.77
C GLU A 233 -51.12 1.74 -28.66
N ASP A 234 -52.13 1.61 -27.78
CA ASP A 234 -53.13 2.65 -27.52
C ASP A 234 -52.89 3.41 -26.19
N GLY A 235 -51.74 3.18 -25.54
CA GLY A 235 -51.27 3.98 -24.40
C GLY A 235 -51.90 3.65 -23.04
N GLN A 236 -52.61 2.52 -22.90
CA GLN A 236 -53.03 2.02 -21.58
C GLN A 236 -52.02 1.02 -21.02
N THR A 237 -51.74 1.12 -19.71
CA THR A 237 -50.81 0.23 -19.00
C THR A 237 -51.59 -0.81 -18.19
N VAL A 238 -51.31 -2.10 -18.38
CA VAL A 238 -51.89 -3.21 -17.59
C VAL A 238 -50.75 -3.98 -16.90
N ALA A 239 -50.94 -4.35 -15.63
CA ALA A 239 -49.97 -5.09 -14.83
C ALA A 239 -50.34 -6.59 -14.75
N VAL A 240 -49.34 -7.48 -14.90
CA VAL A 240 -49.50 -8.94 -14.75
C VAL A 240 -48.47 -9.45 -13.73
N VAL A 241 -48.89 -10.39 -12.86
CA VAL A 241 -48.06 -11.00 -11.79
C VAL A 241 -48.03 -12.53 -11.98
N SER A 242 -46.87 -13.17 -11.86
CA SER A 242 -46.71 -14.64 -11.94
C SER A 242 -45.88 -15.21 -10.79
N GLU A 243 -46.32 -16.34 -10.20
CA GLU A 243 -45.64 -17.06 -9.09
C GLU A 243 -44.96 -18.36 -9.56
N THR A 244 -43.88 -18.79 -8.90
CA THR A 244 -43.56 -20.23 -8.77
C THR A 244 -42.67 -20.55 -7.55
N SER A 245 -42.86 -21.77 -7.02
CA SER A 245 -42.75 -22.17 -5.62
C SER A 245 -41.63 -23.19 -5.31
N ALA A 246 -41.36 -23.35 -4.01
CA ALA A 246 -40.30 -24.15 -3.38
C ALA A 246 -40.51 -25.69 -3.38
N GLN A 247 -39.41 -26.45 -3.21
CA GLN A 247 -39.40 -27.84 -2.70
C GLN A 247 -38.22 -28.11 -1.74
N THR A 248 -38.42 -29.06 -0.81
CA THR A 248 -37.69 -29.31 0.45
C THR A 248 -37.22 -30.79 0.58
N ARG A 249 -36.29 -31.05 1.55
CA ARG A 249 -35.94 -32.32 2.29
C ARG A 249 -35.00 -33.33 1.61
N GLU A 250 -34.11 -34.12 2.26
CA GLU A 250 -33.91 -34.72 3.62
C GLU A 250 -32.42 -35.23 3.74
N GLU A 251 -31.67 -35.02 4.84
CA GLU A 251 -31.25 -35.92 5.97
C GLU A 251 -30.37 -37.18 5.69
N GLU A 252 -29.20 -37.30 6.36
CA GLU A 252 -28.71 -38.47 7.16
C GLU A 252 -27.32 -38.23 7.82
N GLU A 253 -27.21 -38.52 9.13
CA GLU A 253 -25.97 -38.54 9.96
C GLU A 253 -25.57 -39.99 10.34
N SER A 254 -24.27 -40.26 10.60
CA SER A 254 -23.78 -41.13 11.71
C SER A 254 -22.22 -41.29 11.77
N PRO A 255 -21.61 -41.55 12.96
CA PRO A 255 -20.26 -41.09 13.37
C PRO A 255 -19.24 -42.20 13.78
N HIS A 256 -17.93 -41.86 13.83
CA HIS A 256 -16.95 -42.46 14.78
C HIS A 256 -15.70 -41.56 15.03
N GLN A 257 -15.64 -41.07 16.28
CA GLN A 257 -14.57 -40.58 17.18
C GLN A 257 -13.07 -40.70 16.78
N ALA A 258 -12.15 -39.76 17.04
CA ALA A 258 -11.83 -38.87 18.19
C ALA A 258 -10.65 -39.38 19.06
N MET A 259 -9.57 -38.58 19.12
CA MET A 259 -8.61 -38.25 20.21
C MET A 259 -7.70 -37.16 19.57
N ASP A 260 -7.67 -35.88 19.93
CA ASP A 260 -7.42 -35.28 21.24
C ASP A 260 -8.32 -34.06 21.49
N SER A 261 -9.06 -34.10 22.58
CA SER A 261 -9.93 -33.04 23.07
C SER A 261 -9.42 -32.51 24.40
N GLN A 262 -9.13 -31.21 24.48
CA GLN A 262 -9.38 -30.38 25.68
C GLN A 262 -9.65 -28.93 25.27
N THR A 263 -10.83 -28.70 24.68
CA THR A 263 -11.55 -27.42 24.76
C THR A 263 -12.94 -27.77 25.29
N ALA A 264 -13.28 -27.34 26.50
CA ALA A 264 -14.60 -27.60 27.07
C ALA A 264 -15.64 -26.63 26.47
N ILE A 265 -16.79 -27.17 26.05
CA ILE A 265 -17.99 -26.43 25.63
C ILE A 265 -19.15 -26.77 26.60
N VAL A 266 -19.98 -25.75 26.83
CA VAL A 266 -21.37 -25.70 27.35
C VAL A 266 -21.56 -25.45 28.85
N GLY A 267 -22.24 -24.34 29.14
CA GLY A 267 -23.17 -24.17 30.27
C GLY A 267 -24.37 -23.33 29.82
N THR A 268 -25.59 -23.83 30.06
CA THR A 268 -26.90 -23.28 29.65
C THR A 268 -27.71 -22.70 30.82
N LYS A 269 -28.40 -21.58 30.53
CA LYS A 269 -29.70 -21.04 31.05
C LYS A 269 -29.92 -20.73 32.54
N ASP A 270 -30.45 -19.51 32.78
CA ASP A 270 -31.86 -19.24 33.22
C ASP A 270 -32.08 -17.72 33.40
N GLU A 271 -33.25 -17.08 33.29
CA GLU A 271 -34.55 -17.37 32.68
C GLU A 271 -35.31 -16.01 32.69
N SER A 272 -35.55 -15.36 31.53
CA SER A 272 -36.72 -14.48 31.33
C SER A 272 -36.76 -13.91 29.91
N SER A 273 -37.91 -14.10 29.24
CA SER A 273 -38.34 -13.56 27.95
C SER A 273 -37.73 -14.18 26.69
N GLY A 274 -38.58 -14.92 25.97
CA GLY A 274 -38.21 -15.68 24.79
C GLY A 274 -38.19 -14.87 23.50
N THR A 275 -37.17 -15.12 22.68
CA THR A 275 -37.23 -15.12 21.21
C THR A 275 -36.09 -16.03 20.71
N ASN A 276 -36.41 -17.02 19.89
CA ASN A 276 -35.43 -17.91 19.27
C ASN A 276 -34.66 -17.16 18.17
N THR A 277 -33.36 -16.93 18.37
CA THR A 277 -32.41 -16.53 17.31
C THR A 277 -31.36 -17.62 17.14
N PRO A 278 -30.90 -17.91 15.90
CA PRO A 278 -29.86 -18.91 15.68
C PRO A 278 -28.51 -18.37 16.17
N MET A 279 -27.94 -19.02 17.19
CA MET A 279 -26.67 -18.61 17.81
C MET A 279 -25.47 -19.04 16.95
N THR A 280 -24.55 -18.11 16.72
CA THR A 280 -23.21 -18.36 16.16
C THR A 280 -22.30 -18.94 17.25
N PRO A 281 -21.47 -19.96 16.96
CA PRO A 281 -20.56 -20.50 17.98
C PRO A 281 -19.49 -19.46 18.36
N VAL A 282 -19.38 -19.18 19.66
CA VAL A 282 -18.36 -18.28 20.23
C VAL A 282 -17.28 -19.10 20.93
N VAL A 283 -16.01 -18.87 20.58
CA VAL A 283 -14.87 -19.50 21.24
C VAL A 283 -14.47 -18.68 22.46
N ILE A 284 -14.56 -19.28 23.64
CA ILE A 284 -14.23 -18.63 24.92
C ILE A 284 -12.87 -19.16 25.43
N PHE A 285 -11.94 -18.22 25.66
CA PHE A 285 -10.63 -18.47 26.25
C PHE A 285 -10.67 -18.16 27.75
N ASN A 286 -10.37 -19.14 28.60
CA ASN A 286 -10.37 -18.99 30.05
C ASN A 286 -8.95 -18.83 30.58
N CYS A 287 -8.70 -17.77 31.33
CA CYS A 287 -7.44 -17.58 32.05
C CYS A 287 -7.47 -18.34 33.37
N HIS A 288 -6.67 -19.40 33.50
CA HIS A 288 -6.56 -20.20 34.72
C HIS A 288 -5.90 -19.47 35.90
N ILE A 289 -5.23 -18.33 35.66
CA ILE A 289 -4.55 -17.55 36.71
C ILE A 289 -5.56 -16.70 37.51
N CYS A 290 -6.61 -16.18 36.86
CA CYS A 290 -7.61 -15.33 37.51
C CYS A 290 -9.07 -15.63 37.14
N ASN A 291 -9.32 -16.77 36.49
CA ASN A 291 -10.63 -17.24 36.03
C ASN A 291 -11.43 -16.24 35.16
N LYS A 292 -10.76 -15.33 34.45
CA LYS A 292 -11.43 -14.44 33.48
C LYS A 292 -11.62 -15.12 32.13
N GLN A 293 -12.78 -14.90 31.53
CA GLN A 293 -13.15 -15.42 30.21
C GLN A 293 -12.96 -14.35 29.14
N PHE A 294 -12.56 -14.76 27.93
CA PHE A 294 -12.31 -13.85 26.81
C PHE A 294 -12.85 -14.46 25.52
N GLU A 295 -13.60 -13.70 24.74
CA GLU A 295 -14.14 -14.16 23.44
C GLU A 295 -13.18 -13.86 22.27
N LYS A 296 -12.12 -13.08 22.52
CA LYS A 296 -11.12 -12.68 21.52
C LYS A 296 -9.72 -13.10 21.96
N LYS A 297 -9.04 -13.90 21.14
CA LYS A 297 -7.68 -14.44 21.39
C LYS A 297 -6.65 -13.35 21.69
N LEU A 298 -6.72 -12.20 21.01
CA LEU A 298 -5.78 -11.09 21.22
C LEU A 298 -5.93 -10.45 22.62
N THR A 299 -7.16 -10.37 23.12
CA THR A 299 -7.46 -9.85 24.45
C THR A 299 -6.98 -10.82 25.53
N TYR A 300 -7.19 -12.12 25.33
CA TYR A 300 -6.64 -13.17 26.17
C TYR A 300 -5.10 -13.13 26.25
N GLN A 301 -4.42 -12.98 25.11
CA GLN A 301 -2.95 -12.89 25.07
C GLN A 301 -2.37 -11.62 25.72
N ARG A 302 -3.07 -10.48 25.61
CA ARG A 302 -2.69 -9.27 26.35
C ARG A 302 -2.90 -9.46 27.85
N HIS A 303 -3.99 -10.10 28.24
CA HIS A 303 -4.26 -10.42 29.63
C HIS A 303 -3.21 -11.36 30.25
N LEU A 304 -2.74 -12.39 29.53
CA LEU A 304 -1.65 -13.25 30.01
C LEU A 304 -0.34 -12.48 30.26
N ARG A 305 -0.03 -11.44 29.47
CA ARG A 305 1.15 -10.60 29.71
C ARG A 305 1.05 -9.80 31.01
N THR A 306 -0.15 -9.34 31.37
CA THR A 306 -0.36 -8.60 32.63
C THR A 306 -0.08 -9.44 33.88
N HIS A 307 -0.29 -10.77 33.82
CA HIS A 307 0.11 -11.67 34.90
C HIS A 307 1.64 -11.78 35.04
N SER A 308 2.36 -11.78 33.92
CA SER A 308 3.83 -11.84 33.93
C SER A 308 4.48 -10.58 34.48
N GLU A 309 3.83 -9.43 34.32
CA GLU A 309 4.33 -8.13 34.81
C GLU A 309 4.09 -7.95 36.33
N HIS A 310 3.16 -8.71 36.93
CA HIS A 310 2.76 -8.53 38.34
C HIS A 310 3.23 -9.65 39.28
N ASN A 311 3.88 -10.71 38.79
CA ASN A 311 4.35 -11.81 39.64
C ASN A 311 5.70 -12.39 39.17
N PRO A 312 6.84 -11.82 39.58
CA PRO A 312 8.18 -12.17 39.07
C PRO A 312 8.70 -13.56 39.49
N THR A 313 7.95 -14.32 40.31
CA THR A 313 8.35 -15.65 40.80
C THR A 313 7.51 -16.81 40.25
N MET A 314 6.54 -16.58 39.36
CA MET A 314 5.85 -17.68 38.68
C MET A 314 6.71 -18.21 37.52
N PRO A 315 6.97 -19.53 37.44
CA PRO A 315 7.67 -20.12 36.31
C PRO A 315 6.74 -20.06 35.11
N VAL A 316 6.99 -19.12 34.21
CA VAL A 316 6.43 -19.17 32.88
C VAL A 316 7.05 -20.40 32.21
N VAL A 317 6.31 -21.49 32.09
CA VAL A 317 6.60 -22.54 31.10
C VAL A 317 6.25 -21.94 29.73
N LEU A 318 7.03 -20.95 29.32
CA LEU A 318 7.40 -20.80 27.93
C LEU A 318 8.31 -21.99 27.72
N SER A 319 7.87 -22.94 26.92
CA SER A 319 8.80 -23.85 26.26
C SER A 319 9.82 -22.98 25.53
N THR A 320 10.91 -22.64 26.20
CA THR A 320 12.14 -22.23 25.54
C THR A 320 12.41 -23.33 24.53
N PRO A 321 12.50 -23.04 23.23
CA PRO A 321 13.14 -23.99 22.34
C PRO A 321 14.49 -24.29 22.97
N PRO A 322 14.92 -25.56 23.02
CA PRO A 322 16.30 -25.84 23.42
C PRO A 322 17.21 -24.96 22.55
N PRO A 323 18.39 -24.53 23.06
CA PRO A 323 19.37 -23.81 22.24
C PRO A 323 19.50 -24.59 20.94
N ALA A 324 19.36 -23.89 19.80
CA ALA A 324 19.31 -24.52 18.49
C ALA A 324 20.57 -25.37 18.31
N LYS A 325 20.47 -26.67 18.61
CA LYS A 325 21.33 -27.67 18.00
C LYS A 325 21.10 -27.44 16.52
N ARG A 326 22.17 -27.19 15.78
CA ARG A 326 22.18 -27.18 14.31
C ARG A 326 21.47 -28.44 13.85
N ILE A 327 20.17 -28.35 13.63
CA ILE A 327 19.44 -29.29 12.81
C ILE A 327 19.89 -28.88 11.42
N LYS A 328 20.84 -29.62 10.84
CA LYS A 328 20.86 -29.75 9.39
C LYS A 328 19.47 -30.24 9.05
N VAL A 329 18.58 -29.32 8.69
CA VAL A 329 17.31 -29.69 8.11
C VAL A 329 17.72 -30.30 6.79
N GLU A 330 17.85 -31.63 6.75
CA GLU A 330 17.80 -32.33 5.48
C GLU A 330 16.51 -31.85 4.83
N ARG A 331 16.65 -31.00 3.80
CA ARG A 331 15.56 -30.60 2.92
C ARG A 331 15.03 -31.90 2.33
N LYS A 332 14.04 -32.52 3.01
CA LYS A 332 13.30 -33.66 2.47
C LYS A 332 12.90 -33.26 1.06
N GLN A 333 13.30 -34.04 0.06
CA GLN A 333 12.77 -33.92 -1.29
C GLN A 333 11.24 -33.92 -1.18
N ARG A 334 10.64 -32.73 -1.25
CA ARG A 334 9.20 -32.54 -1.14
C ARG A 334 8.64 -32.81 -2.52
N ASN A 335 8.16 -34.03 -2.73
CA ASN A 335 7.30 -34.36 -3.86
C ASN A 335 5.97 -33.60 -3.70
N SER A 336 5.83 -32.48 -4.40
CA SER A 336 4.56 -31.77 -4.55
C SER A 336 4.50 -31.19 -5.96
N THR A 337 3.39 -31.46 -6.62
CA THR A 337 3.00 -31.17 -8.00
C THR A 337 2.87 -29.68 -8.37
N ASN A 338 3.42 -28.76 -7.56
CA ASN A 338 3.65 -27.35 -7.90
C ASN A 338 5.14 -27.05 -7.67
N GLN A 339 5.98 -27.20 -8.70
CA GLN A 339 7.41 -26.92 -8.59
C GLN A 339 7.62 -25.43 -8.32
N ARG A 340 7.97 -25.09 -7.07
CA ARG A 340 8.43 -23.76 -6.70
C ARG A 340 9.69 -23.42 -7.50
N ARG A 341 9.81 -22.17 -7.93
CA ARG A 341 11.01 -21.71 -8.66
C ARG A 341 12.17 -21.60 -7.69
N ALA A 342 13.20 -22.41 -7.91
CA ALA A 342 14.44 -22.35 -7.15
C ALA A 342 15.26 -21.13 -7.59
N ILE A 343 15.48 -20.18 -6.69
CA ILE A 343 16.22 -18.95 -7.00
C ILE A 343 17.38 -18.72 -6.03
N ILE A 344 18.43 -18.09 -6.52
CA ILE A 344 19.49 -17.47 -5.71
C ILE A 344 19.47 -15.98 -6.00
N LEU A 345 19.54 -15.17 -4.94
CA LEU A 345 19.62 -13.71 -5.06
C LEU A 345 21.04 -13.26 -4.76
N ASP A 346 21.73 -12.65 -5.73
CA ASP A 346 23.03 -12.03 -5.55
C ASP A 346 22.87 -10.52 -5.38
N VAL A 347 23.18 -10.00 -4.19
CA VAL A 347 22.68 -8.70 -3.70
C VAL A 347 23.77 -7.84 -3.08
N ASP A 348 23.67 -6.53 -3.29
CA ASP A 348 24.48 -5.52 -2.61
C ASP A 348 23.69 -4.81 -1.48
N MET A 349 22.41 -5.13 -1.31
CA MET A 349 21.50 -4.58 -0.29
C MET A 349 21.45 -3.05 -0.25
N SER A 350 21.44 -2.41 -1.42
CA SER A 350 20.97 -1.03 -1.57
C SER A 350 19.49 -0.88 -1.13
N VAL A 351 19.02 0.37 -0.97
CA VAL A 351 17.62 0.65 -0.55
C VAL A 351 16.59 0.04 -1.51
N ASP A 352 16.84 0.02 -2.81
CA ASP A 352 15.95 -0.62 -3.79
C ASP A 352 16.06 -2.15 -3.78
N CYS A 353 17.24 -2.71 -3.49
CA CYS A 353 17.45 -4.16 -3.35
C CYS A 353 16.55 -4.78 -2.28
N VAL A 354 16.28 -4.05 -1.20
CA VAL A 354 15.34 -4.44 -0.13
C VAL A 354 14.00 -4.91 -0.68
N GLN A 355 13.39 -4.12 -1.56
CA GLN A 355 12.07 -4.46 -2.11
C GLN A 355 12.14 -5.71 -2.99
N GLY A 356 13.23 -5.91 -3.74
CA GLY A 356 13.43 -7.12 -4.53
C GLY A 356 13.52 -8.37 -3.65
N VAL A 357 14.35 -8.33 -2.60
CA VAL A 357 14.51 -9.46 -1.66
C VAL A 357 13.20 -9.74 -0.92
N MET A 358 12.52 -8.70 -0.42
CA MET A 358 11.23 -8.85 0.26
C MET A 358 10.16 -9.44 -0.66
N LEU A 359 10.09 -8.99 -1.92
CA LEU A 359 9.14 -9.51 -2.92
C LEU A 359 9.36 -11.01 -3.13
N ALA A 360 10.60 -11.45 -3.30
CA ALA A 360 10.90 -12.87 -3.44
C ALA A 360 10.58 -13.66 -2.16
N ALA A 361 10.97 -13.13 -0.99
CA ALA A 361 10.87 -13.85 0.29
C ALA A 361 9.42 -14.09 0.74
N THR A 362 8.50 -13.25 0.27
CA THR A 362 7.07 -13.27 0.62
C THR A 362 6.21 -14.09 -0.33
N ARG A 363 6.82 -14.72 -1.36
CA ARG A 363 6.11 -15.52 -2.35
C ARG A 363 6.16 -17.01 -2.03
N SER A 364 4.99 -17.66 -2.10
CA SER A 364 4.82 -19.08 -1.83
C SER A 364 5.23 -19.98 -2.99
N ASP A 365 5.31 -19.44 -4.22
CA ASP A 365 5.73 -20.12 -5.44
C ASP A 365 7.25 -20.00 -5.72
N VAL A 366 7.99 -19.40 -4.79
CA VAL A 366 9.43 -19.17 -4.87
C VAL A 366 10.14 -19.92 -3.74
N ASP A 367 11.21 -20.64 -4.08
CA ASP A 367 12.13 -21.24 -3.10
C ASP A 367 13.49 -20.52 -3.21
N ILE A 368 13.74 -19.59 -2.28
CA ILE A 368 15.04 -18.93 -2.19
C ILE A 368 16.03 -19.92 -1.57
N LEU A 369 16.95 -20.43 -2.38
CA LEU A 369 17.97 -21.37 -1.93
C LEU A 369 19.04 -20.68 -1.09
N ALA A 370 19.40 -19.46 -1.46
CA ALA A 370 20.42 -18.65 -0.80
C ALA A 370 20.30 -17.16 -1.17
N ILE A 371 20.82 -16.32 -0.28
CA ILE A 371 21.22 -14.94 -0.60
C ILE A 371 22.74 -14.89 -0.60
N THR A 372 23.34 -14.48 -1.71
CA THR A 372 24.77 -14.22 -1.84
C THR A 372 25.01 -12.71 -1.79
N CYS A 373 25.86 -12.26 -0.87
CA CYS A 373 26.14 -10.84 -0.72
C CYS A 373 27.38 -10.46 -1.53
N VAL A 374 27.34 -9.31 -2.20
CA VAL A 374 28.46 -8.71 -2.93
C VAL A 374 28.60 -7.25 -2.53
N SER A 375 29.83 -6.74 -2.46
CA SER A 375 30.03 -5.32 -2.24
C SER A 375 29.59 -4.52 -3.48
N GLY A 376 28.88 -3.43 -3.25
CA GLY A 376 28.48 -2.47 -4.28
C GLY A 376 28.46 -1.08 -3.67
N SER A 377 27.29 -0.45 -3.68
CA SER A 377 27.09 0.86 -3.05
C SER A 377 27.18 0.80 -1.51
N VAL A 378 26.98 -0.39 -0.96
CA VAL A 378 27.08 -0.70 0.47
C VAL A 378 28.27 -1.65 0.65
N ASN A 379 29.06 -1.44 1.71
CA ASN A 379 30.15 -2.35 2.02
C ASN A 379 29.63 -3.75 2.41
N ILE A 380 30.47 -4.76 2.24
CA ILE A 380 30.03 -6.15 2.37
C ILE A 380 29.49 -6.51 3.77
N GLU A 381 29.99 -5.89 4.84
CA GLU A 381 29.53 -6.14 6.21
C GLU A 381 28.10 -5.62 6.42
N HIS A 382 27.85 -4.39 5.99
CA HIS A 382 26.52 -3.79 6.02
C HIS A 382 25.58 -4.55 5.09
N THR A 383 26.03 -4.96 3.90
CA THR A 383 25.24 -5.77 2.96
C THR A 383 24.75 -7.06 3.61
N CYS A 384 25.63 -7.84 4.23
CA CYS A 384 25.25 -9.10 4.88
C CYS A 384 24.26 -8.86 6.03
N ASN A 385 24.55 -7.88 6.89
CA ASN A 385 23.68 -7.57 8.02
C ASN A 385 22.32 -7.04 7.58
N ASN A 386 22.26 -6.25 6.50
CA ASN A 386 21.02 -5.73 5.94
C ASN A 386 20.18 -6.85 5.32
N ALA A 387 20.80 -7.84 4.67
CA ALA A 387 20.10 -9.03 4.20
C ALA A 387 19.41 -9.78 5.37
N LEU A 388 20.11 -10.00 6.48
CA LEU A 388 19.53 -10.63 7.68
C LEU A 388 18.35 -9.83 8.25
N ARG A 389 18.47 -8.49 8.32
CA ARG A 389 17.38 -7.61 8.79
C ARG A 389 16.13 -7.73 7.91
N VAL A 390 16.33 -7.77 6.59
CA VAL A 390 15.23 -7.95 5.63
C VAL A 390 14.58 -9.31 5.79
N LEU A 391 15.37 -10.39 5.88
CA LEU A 391 14.84 -11.74 6.11
C LEU A 391 14.05 -11.83 7.42
N LYS A 392 14.55 -11.20 8.49
CA LYS A 392 13.84 -11.10 9.76
C LYS A 392 12.51 -10.36 9.64
N ALA A 393 12.46 -9.24 8.92
CA ALA A 393 11.22 -8.51 8.66
C ALA A 393 10.20 -9.33 7.85
N CYS A 394 10.68 -10.27 7.03
CA CYS A 394 9.86 -11.21 6.27
C CYS A 394 9.55 -12.52 7.00
N ASN A 395 10.02 -12.73 8.24
CA ASN A 395 9.97 -14.02 8.95
C ASN A 395 10.59 -15.19 8.15
N ARG A 396 11.69 -14.92 7.43
CA ARG A 396 12.39 -15.86 6.55
C ARG A 396 13.87 -16.05 6.91
N GLU A 397 14.17 -16.05 8.20
CA GLU A 397 15.53 -16.35 8.73
C GLU A 397 15.99 -17.80 8.43
N ASP A 398 15.14 -18.63 7.83
CA ASP A 398 15.49 -19.96 7.29
C ASP A 398 16.38 -19.89 6.04
N ILE A 399 16.41 -18.76 5.33
CA ILE A 399 17.19 -18.57 4.12
C ILE A 399 18.66 -18.29 4.49
N PRO A 400 19.62 -19.08 4.01
CA PRO A 400 21.04 -18.86 4.32
C PRO A 400 21.60 -17.64 3.59
N VAL A 401 22.39 -16.83 4.30
CA VAL A 401 23.09 -15.65 3.78
C VAL A 401 24.59 -15.92 3.73
N PHE A 402 25.20 -15.74 2.56
CA PHE A 402 26.62 -15.99 2.34
C PHE A 402 27.37 -14.69 2.03
N ARG A 403 28.47 -14.45 2.75
CA ARG A 403 29.37 -13.33 2.47
C ARG A 403 30.18 -13.62 1.20
N GLY A 404 30.16 -12.70 0.24
CA GLY A 404 30.91 -12.81 -1.01
C GLY A 404 32.01 -11.76 -1.17
N ALA A 405 32.24 -11.38 -2.42
CA ALA A 405 33.32 -10.48 -2.81
C ALA A 405 33.19 -9.10 -2.16
N GLU A 406 34.27 -8.67 -1.52
CA GLU A 406 34.37 -7.36 -0.84
C GLU A 406 34.85 -6.25 -1.78
N LYS A 407 35.49 -6.61 -2.89
CA LYS A 407 36.07 -5.69 -3.86
C LYS A 407 35.79 -6.17 -5.28
N PRO A 408 35.80 -5.27 -6.27
CA PRO A 408 35.77 -5.67 -7.67
C PRO A 408 36.99 -6.53 -8.06
N LEU A 409 36.92 -7.19 -9.21
CA LEU A 409 38.04 -8.01 -9.73
C LEU A 409 39.32 -7.19 -9.92
N VAL A 410 39.19 -5.93 -10.34
CA VAL A 410 40.30 -5.02 -10.60
C VAL A 410 40.01 -3.68 -9.91
N GLY A 411 41.02 -3.12 -9.24
CA GLY A 411 40.94 -1.83 -8.58
C GLY A 411 40.46 -1.89 -7.14
N GLU A 412 40.08 -0.71 -6.62
CA GLU A 412 39.59 -0.55 -5.25
C GLU A 412 38.08 -0.38 -5.26
N ALA A 413 37.43 -0.80 -4.16
CA ALA A 413 35.99 -0.70 -4.04
C ALA A 413 35.57 0.77 -3.85
N ALA A 414 34.55 1.22 -4.59
CA ALA A 414 33.94 2.54 -4.43
C ALA A 414 32.97 2.56 -3.23
N GLN A 415 33.46 2.22 -2.05
CA GLN A 415 32.64 2.01 -0.85
C GLN A 415 32.37 3.31 -0.07
N THR A 416 31.26 3.32 0.65
CA THR A 416 31.06 4.20 1.79
C THR A 416 31.09 3.36 3.07
N ASP A 417 31.80 3.80 4.10
CA ASP A 417 31.80 3.14 5.42
C ASP A 417 30.46 3.31 6.15
N SER A 418 29.65 4.27 5.69
CA SER A 418 28.30 4.51 6.17
C SER A 418 27.35 3.39 5.78
N ASN A 419 26.58 2.89 6.75
CA ASN A 419 25.41 2.06 6.45
C ASN A 419 24.33 2.91 5.74
N LEU A 420 23.31 2.23 5.22
CA LEU A 420 22.14 2.90 4.67
C LEU A 420 21.46 3.81 5.71
N PRO A 421 20.94 4.97 5.28
CA PRO A 421 20.21 5.85 6.18
C PRO A 421 18.81 5.30 6.47
N GLY A 422 18.35 5.47 7.72
CA GLY A 422 17.01 5.04 8.17
C GLY A 422 17.05 4.10 9.38
N ALA A 423 16.02 4.20 10.23
CA ALA A 423 15.95 3.45 11.49
C ALA A 423 15.90 1.92 11.32
N ALA A 424 15.53 1.41 10.13
CA ALA A 424 15.56 -0.03 9.85
C ALA A 424 16.97 -0.62 9.98
N TRP A 425 17.99 0.19 9.70
CA TRP A 425 19.40 -0.23 9.64
C TRP A 425 20.12 -0.18 10.99
N GLU A 426 19.50 0.47 11.98
CA GLU A 426 19.98 0.55 13.35
C GLU A 426 19.61 -0.69 14.18
N SER A 427 18.67 -1.51 13.69
CA SER A 427 18.27 -2.74 14.37
C SER A 427 19.44 -3.74 14.44
N PRO A 428 19.63 -4.45 15.56
CA PRO A 428 20.72 -5.43 15.67
C PRO A 428 20.48 -6.60 14.70
N ALA A 429 21.52 -6.98 13.97
CA ALA A 429 21.58 -8.21 13.19
C ALA A 429 22.47 -9.23 13.93
N ASP A 430 22.08 -10.50 13.95
CA ASP A 430 22.93 -11.55 14.50
C ASP A 430 23.88 -12.07 13.42
N ALA A 431 25.05 -11.45 13.30
CA ALA A 431 26.04 -11.82 12.28
C ALA A 431 26.48 -13.30 12.34
N ARG A 432 26.20 -14.03 13.44
CA ARG A 432 26.42 -15.49 13.53
C ARG A 432 25.50 -16.30 12.60
N GLN A 433 24.45 -15.68 12.06
CA GLN A 433 23.57 -16.27 11.04
C GLN A 433 24.18 -16.20 9.63
N ILE A 434 25.28 -15.47 9.43
CA ILE A 434 26.02 -15.48 8.16
C ILE A 434 26.76 -16.81 8.06
N GLU A 435 26.60 -17.49 6.92
CA GLU A 435 27.26 -18.76 6.67
C GLU A 435 28.78 -18.59 6.54
N ALA A 436 29.53 -19.57 7.03
CA ALA A 436 30.99 -19.55 6.98
C ALA A 436 31.55 -19.83 5.58
N GLU A 437 30.76 -20.49 4.73
CA GLU A 437 31.11 -20.72 3.32
C GLU A 437 31.07 -19.40 2.54
N HIS A 438 32.05 -19.17 1.66
CA HIS A 438 32.06 -17.98 0.81
C HIS A 438 30.97 -18.06 -0.27
N ALA A 439 30.32 -16.94 -0.59
CA ALA A 439 29.22 -16.87 -1.56
C ALA A 439 29.54 -17.53 -2.92
N VAL A 440 30.76 -17.32 -3.43
CA VAL A 440 31.21 -17.94 -4.69
C VAL A 440 31.25 -19.47 -4.60
N SER A 441 31.77 -20.02 -3.50
CA SER A 441 31.80 -21.46 -3.27
C SER A 441 30.39 -22.02 -3.10
N ALA A 442 29.54 -21.32 -2.36
CA ALA A 442 28.14 -21.69 -2.18
C ALA A 442 27.38 -21.68 -3.52
N LEU A 443 27.58 -20.67 -4.36
CA LEU A 443 26.97 -20.58 -5.70
C LEU A 443 27.37 -21.77 -6.57
N ILE A 444 28.67 -22.08 -6.66
CA ILE A 444 29.18 -23.26 -7.39
C ILE A 444 28.55 -24.54 -6.83
N ARG A 445 28.51 -24.69 -5.49
CA ARG A 445 27.92 -25.86 -4.84
C ARG A 445 26.44 -26.02 -5.20
N PHE A 446 25.63 -24.97 -5.05
CA PHE A 446 24.19 -25.02 -5.36
C PHE A 446 23.94 -25.34 -6.84
N VAL A 447 24.67 -24.71 -7.75
CA VAL A 447 24.55 -24.94 -9.20
C VAL A 447 24.94 -26.37 -9.58
N ASN A 448 25.90 -26.97 -8.87
CA ASN A 448 26.28 -28.36 -9.04
C ASN A 448 25.28 -29.36 -8.42
N GLU A 449 24.62 -28.98 -7.33
CA GLU A 449 23.60 -29.79 -6.68
C GLU A 449 22.26 -29.78 -7.44
N TYR A 450 21.92 -28.65 -8.08
CA TYR A 450 20.65 -28.44 -8.80
C TYR A 450 20.88 -27.99 -10.26
N PRO A 451 21.60 -28.77 -11.08
CA PRO A 451 21.91 -28.38 -12.46
C PRO A 451 20.62 -28.23 -13.28
N GLY A 452 20.54 -27.14 -14.05
CA GLY A 452 19.43 -26.79 -14.93
C GLY A 452 18.17 -26.27 -14.21
N GLN A 453 18.21 -26.10 -12.88
CA GLN A 453 17.01 -25.76 -12.09
C GLN A 453 17.04 -24.34 -11.53
N ILE A 454 18.23 -23.81 -11.21
CA ILE A 454 18.37 -22.53 -10.51
C ILE A 454 18.28 -21.36 -11.47
N THR A 455 17.41 -20.40 -11.15
CA THR A 455 17.46 -19.04 -11.70
C THR A 455 18.29 -18.14 -10.77
N LEU A 456 19.36 -17.55 -11.29
CA LEU A 456 20.18 -16.59 -10.53
C LEU A 456 19.70 -15.17 -10.82
N VAL A 457 19.42 -14.38 -9.78
CA VAL A 457 19.02 -12.98 -9.91
C VAL A 457 20.13 -12.09 -9.35
N CYS A 458 20.81 -11.37 -10.24
CA CYS A 458 21.89 -10.46 -9.87
C CYS A 458 21.35 -9.04 -9.75
N LEU A 459 21.34 -8.52 -8.52
CA LEU A 459 20.86 -7.18 -8.18
C LEU A 459 22.00 -6.20 -7.86
N GLY A 460 23.23 -6.71 -7.68
CA GLY A 460 24.45 -5.93 -7.46
C GLY A 460 25.51 -6.17 -8.55
N PRO A 461 26.76 -5.75 -8.30
CA PRO A 461 27.90 -6.00 -9.18
C PRO A 461 28.13 -7.50 -9.42
N LEU A 462 28.57 -7.85 -10.63
CA LEU A 462 28.62 -9.25 -11.09
C LEU A 462 29.84 -10.04 -10.59
N THR A 463 30.58 -9.53 -9.60
CA THR A 463 31.85 -10.07 -9.12
C THR A 463 31.75 -11.51 -8.66
N ASN A 464 30.72 -11.85 -7.87
CA ASN A 464 30.52 -13.21 -7.38
C ASN A 464 30.31 -14.20 -8.53
N LEU A 465 29.47 -13.85 -9.51
CA LEU A 465 29.20 -14.69 -10.67
C LEU A 465 30.43 -14.83 -11.57
N ALA A 466 31.16 -13.74 -11.82
CA ALA A 466 32.38 -13.78 -12.62
C ALA A 466 33.45 -14.67 -11.97
N LEU A 467 33.65 -14.58 -10.66
CA LEU A 467 34.53 -15.48 -9.91
C LEU A 467 34.06 -16.93 -10.00
N ALA A 468 32.75 -17.19 -9.88
CA ALA A 468 32.20 -18.54 -10.00
C ALA A 468 32.47 -19.14 -11.39
N LEU A 469 32.27 -18.37 -12.46
CA LEU A 469 32.58 -18.77 -13.84
C LEU A 469 34.08 -19.06 -14.05
N ARG A 470 34.96 -18.30 -13.39
CA ARG A 470 36.41 -18.51 -13.48
C ARG A 470 36.89 -19.73 -12.71
N LEU A 471 36.23 -20.07 -11.59
CA LEU A 471 36.56 -21.25 -10.79
C LEU A 471 35.92 -22.53 -11.34
N ASP A 472 34.68 -22.45 -11.83
CA ASP A 472 33.97 -23.56 -12.48
C ASP A 472 33.22 -23.05 -13.73
N PRO A 473 33.83 -23.17 -14.93
CA PRO A 473 33.20 -22.76 -16.19
C PRO A 473 31.90 -23.50 -16.52
N GLN A 474 31.60 -24.63 -15.87
CA GLN A 474 30.33 -25.33 -16.07
C GLN A 474 29.14 -24.60 -15.47
N VAL A 475 29.37 -23.62 -14.57
CA VAL A 475 28.30 -22.78 -14.00
C VAL A 475 27.44 -22.16 -15.09
N ALA A 476 28.04 -21.69 -16.18
CA ALA A 476 27.34 -21.10 -17.33
C ALA A 476 26.29 -22.04 -17.95
N ARG A 477 26.54 -23.35 -17.94
CA ARG A 477 25.65 -24.36 -18.55
C ARG A 477 24.65 -24.96 -17.57
N LYS A 478 24.93 -24.84 -16.27
CA LYS A 478 24.15 -25.47 -15.19
C LYS A 478 23.13 -24.50 -14.59
N LEU A 479 23.28 -23.20 -14.76
CA LEU A 479 22.21 -22.25 -14.43
C LEU A 479 21.08 -22.38 -15.46
N LYS A 480 19.84 -22.40 -14.99
CA LYS A 480 18.65 -22.42 -15.86
C LYS A 480 18.57 -21.11 -16.63
N GLU A 481 18.63 -20.00 -15.90
CA GLU A 481 18.51 -18.64 -16.40
C GLU A 481 19.25 -17.70 -15.45
N ILE A 482 19.72 -16.57 -15.99
CA ILE A 482 20.20 -15.45 -15.19
C ILE A 482 19.37 -14.21 -15.50
N CYS A 483 18.86 -13.56 -14.45
CA CYS A 483 18.26 -12.25 -14.54
C CYS A 483 19.23 -11.21 -13.96
N ILE A 484 19.68 -10.25 -14.77
CA ILE A 484 20.64 -9.22 -14.37
C ILE A 484 19.93 -7.87 -14.35
N LEU A 485 19.93 -7.20 -13.19
CA LEU A 485 19.67 -5.78 -13.12
C LEU A 485 20.97 -5.01 -13.35
N GLY A 486 21.06 -4.29 -14.46
CA GLY A 486 22.20 -3.43 -14.73
C GLY A 486 22.45 -3.22 -16.20
N GLY A 487 23.53 -2.50 -16.48
CA GLY A 487 23.91 -2.11 -17.83
C GLY A 487 22.98 -1.06 -18.42
N ASN A 488 23.34 -0.60 -19.60
CA ASN A 488 22.64 0.47 -20.28
C ASN A 488 22.64 0.28 -21.80
N THR A 489 21.59 0.72 -22.46
CA THR A 489 21.34 0.42 -23.89
C THR A 489 21.50 1.63 -24.78
N GLU A 490 21.34 2.82 -24.22
CA GLU A 490 21.37 4.11 -24.91
C GLU A 490 22.61 4.93 -24.51
N GLY A 491 23.52 4.34 -23.72
CA GLY A 491 24.69 5.03 -23.17
C GLY A 491 24.33 6.09 -22.14
N ARG A 492 23.20 5.95 -21.44
CA ARG A 492 22.77 6.88 -20.38
C ARG A 492 23.01 6.23 -19.03
N GLY A 493 24.11 6.61 -18.40
CA GLY A 493 24.54 6.04 -17.11
C GLY A 493 23.96 6.76 -15.88
N ASN A 494 24.05 6.09 -14.74
CA ASN A 494 23.73 6.63 -13.41
C ASN A 494 24.94 6.64 -12.45
N ALA A 495 26.05 6.01 -12.82
CA ALA A 495 27.33 6.12 -12.10
C ALA A 495 28.29 7.10 -12.79
N THR A 496 28.38 7.00 -14.12
CA THR A 496 29.05 7.99 -14.98
C THR A 496 28.04 8.46 -16.03
N PRO A 497 28.37 9.43 -16.91
CA PRO A 497 27.46 9.82 -17.99
C PRO A 497 26.99 8.64 -18.86
N CYS A 498 27.77 7.55 -18.95
CA CYS A 498 27.50 6.44 -19.84
C CYS A 498 27.68 5.04 -19.23
N ALA A 499 27.93 4.90 -17.93
CA ALA A 499 27.99 3.60 -17.27
C ALA A 499 26.89 3.48 -16.20
N GLU A 500 26.25 2.31 -16.18
CA GLU A 500 25.31 1.93 -15.14
C GLU A 500 26.08 1.47 -13.89
N LEU A 501 25.54 1.73 -12.70
CA LEU A 501 26.14 1.52 -11.40
C LEU A 501 26.68 0.11 -11.15
N ASN A 502 25.91 -0.96 -11.37
CA ASN A 502 26.38 -2.33 -11.14
C ASN A 502 27.51 -2.72 -12.11
N PHE A 503 27.40 -2.29 -13.37
CA PHE A 503 28.45 -2.51 -14.38
C PHE A 503 29.69 -1.65 -14.13
N TYR A 504 29.53 -0.44 -13.61
CA TYR A 504 30.62 0.47 -13.28
C TYR A 504 31.41 0.01 -12.06
N HIS A 505 30.76 -0.61 -11.08
CA HIS A 505 31.43 -1.10 -9.87
C HIS A 505 32.41 -2.23 -10.17
N ASP A 506 32.10 -3.11 -11.13
CA ASP A 506 33.03 -4.17 -11.58
C ASP A 506 32.87 -4.44 -13.09
N PRO A 507 33.46 -3.59 -13.95
CA PRO A 507 33.37 -3.71 -15.41
C PRO A 507 33.96 -5.02 -15.92
N GLU A 508 35.06 -5.48 -15.33
CA GLU A 508 35.72 -6.73 -15.69
C GLU A 508 34.85 -7.94 -15.39
N ALA A 509 34.15 -7.95 -14.26
CA ALA A 509 33.18 -9.01 -13.95
C ALA A 509 32.03 -9.00 -14.95
N ALA A 510 31.48 -7.83 -15.26
CA ALA A 510 30.41 -7.71 -16.25
C ALA A 510 30.86 -8.17 -17.65
N PHE A 511 32.07 -7.81 -18.07
CA PHE A 511 32.68 -8.30 -19.31
C PHE A 511 32.80 -9.82 -19.34
N ILE A 512 33.26 -10.43 -18.25
CA ILE A 512 33.39 -11.89 -18.14
C ILE A 512 32.02 -12.56 -18.26
N VAL A 513 31.02 -12.07 -17.54
CA VAL A 513 29.67 -12.66 -17.56
C VAL A 513 29.06 -12.57 -18.95
N LEU A 514 29.08 -11.40 -19.59
CA LEU A 514 28.52 -11.24 -20.93
C LEU A 514 29.28 -12.07 -21.98
N LYS A 515 30.58 -12.30 -21.79
CA LYS A 515 31.39 -13.09 -22.72
C LYS A 515 31.15 -14.60 -22.60
N GLU A 516 30.99 -15.11 -21.39
CA GLU A 516 30.98 -16.56 -21.11
C GLU A 516 29.56 -17.15 -21.06
N MET A 517 28.52 -16.31 -21.16
CA MET A 517 27.13 -16.72 -20.98
C MET A 517 26.21 -16.22 -22.10
N SER A 518 25.12 -16.96 -22.34
CA SER A 518 24.14 -16.65 -23.40
C SER A 518 22.68 -16.74 -22.96
N ASN A 519 22.40 -17.21 -21.74
CA ASN A 519 21.05 -17.32 -21.16
C ASN A 519 20.77 -16.19 -20.16
N ILE A 520 21.06 -14.95 -20.58
CA ILE A 520 20.94 -13.74 -19.75
C ILE A 520 19.67 -12.98 -20.15
N THR A 521 18.78 -12.76 -19.18
CA THR A 521 17.71 -11.76 -19.24
C THR A 521 18.22 -10.50 -18.53
N LEU A 522 18.41 -9.42 -19.28
CA LEU A 522 18.94 -8.15 -18.79
C LEU A 522 17.82 -7.12 -18.63
N LEU A 523 17.79 -6.44 -17.48
CA LEU A 523 16.96 -5.26 -17.24
C LEU A 523 17.85 -4.00 -17.22
N PRO A 524 17.91 -3.25 -18.32
CA PRO A 524 18.74 -2.04 -18.39
C PRO A 524 18.19 -0.92 -17.52
N HIS A 525 19.10 -0.07 -17.02
CA HIS A 525 18.75 1.09 -16.21
C HIS A 525 17.72 2.00 -16.88
N GLU A 526 17.89 2.32 -18.16
CA GLU A 526 17.02 3.27 -18.85
C GLU A 526 15.60 2.74 -19.00
N MET A 527 15.44 1.43 -19.22
CA MET A 527 14.12 0.81 -19.30
C MET A 527 13.39 0.96 -17.96
N CYS A 528 14.05 0.62 -16.84
CA CYS A 528 13.43 0.77 -15.53
C CYS A 528 13.06 2.24 -15.25
N GLN A 529 13.93 3.19 -15.62
CA GLN A 529 13.70 4.61 -15.41
C GLN A 529 12.51 5.16 -16.21
N ARG A 530 12.23 4.58 -17.39
CA ARG A 530 11.07 4.93 -18.23
C ARG A 530 9.73 4.37 -17.72
N GLN A 531 9.76 3.45 -16.75
CA GLN A 531 8.55 2.83 -16.20
C GLN A 531 8.44 3.00 -14.67
N PRO A 532 8.29 4.24 -14.18
CA PRO A 532 8.08 4.47 -12.77
C PRO A 532 6.65 4.09 -12.35
N VAL A 533 6.49 3.58 -11.13
CA VAL A 533 5.19 3.52 -10.47
C VAL A 533 4.82 4.90 -9.91
N SER A 534 3.52 5.18 -9.76
CA SER A 534 3.09 6.47 -9.21
C SER A 534 3.50 6.62 -7.75
N GLY A 535 3.75 7.86 -7.32
CA GLY A 535 4.04 8.19 -5.92
C GLY A 535 2.87 7.83 -4.99
N GLU A 536 1.63 7.92 -5.48
CA GLU A 536 0.44 7.46 -4.75
C GLU A 536 0.46 5.94 -4.52
N PHE A 537 0.79 5.17 -5.56
CA PHE A 537 0.94 3.72 -5.44
C PHE A 537 2.06 3.38 -4.45
N PHE A 538 3.23 4.00 -4.60
CA PHE A 538 4.35 3.83 -3.68
C PHE A 538 3.94 4.12 -2.22
N PHE A 539 3.30 5.27 -1.99
CA PHE A 539 2.82 5.67 -0.68
C PHE A 539 1.84 4.65 -0.08
N SER A 540 0.97 4.06 -0.90
CA SER A 540 -0.07 3.13 -0.45
C SER A 540 0.51 1.89 0.25
N TYR A 541 1.55 1.27 -0.30
CA TYR A 541 2.07 0.01 0.24
C TYR A 541 3.09 0.21 1.38
N VAL A 542 3.85 1.31 1.38
CA VAL A 542 4.75 1.63 2.52
C VAL A 542 3.99 2.16 3.75
N HIS A 543 2.71 2.53 3.59
CA HIS A 543 1.79 2.90 4.67
C HIS A 543 0.69 1.86 4.94
N ALA A 544 0.85 0.62 4.46
CA ALA A 544 -0.13 -0.44 4.66
C ALA A 544 -0.35 -0.82 6.14
N GLY A 545 0.58 -0.48 7.03
CA GLY A 545 0.45 -0.69 8.48
C GLY A 545 0.88 -2.09 8.95
N THR A 546 1.53 -2.87 8.11
CA THR A 546 2.17 -4.16 8.44
C THR A 546 3.62 -3.96 8.86
N VAL A 547 4.21 -4.97 9.51
CA VAL A 547 5.64 -4.98 9.89
C VAL A 547 6.53 -4.76 8.67
N LYS A 548 6.19 -5.40 7.55
CA LYS A 548 6.90 -5.26 6.27
C LYS A 548 6.81 -3.85 5.70
N SER A 549 5.62 -3.24 5.71
CA SER A 549 5.45 -1.85 5.26
C SER A 549 6.19 -0.84 6.16
N GLU A 550 6.22 -1.09 7.46
CA GLU A 550 6.94 -0.28 8.43
C GLU A 550 8.45 -0.40 8.26
N PHE A 551 8.96 -1.62 8.01
CA PHE A 551 10.36 -1.82 7.67
C PHE A 551 10.75 -1.01 6.43
N LEU A 552 9.97 -1.07 5.35
CA LEU A 552 10.21 -0.31 4.12
C LEU A 552 10.14 1.21 4.32
N ARG A 553 9.22 1.68 5.17
CA ARG A 553 9.12 3.09 5.52
C ARG A 553 10.33 3.56 6.32
N ASN A 554 10.85 2.70 7.19
CA ASN A 554 12.00 3.00 8.05
C ASN A 554 13.35 2.73 7.37
N SER A 555 13.38 2.15 6.17
CA SER A 555 14.60 1.82 5.43
C SER A 555 15.12 2.96 4.54
N GLY A 556 14.45 4.11 4.52
CA GLY A 556 14.85 5.29 3.75
C GLY A 556 15.02 6.54 4.61
N ASP A 557 15.91 7.43 4.18
CA ASP A 557 15.97 8.83 4.64
C ASP A 557 14.77 9.61 4.07
N GLU A 558 14.33 10.68 4.74
CA GLU A 558 13.31 11.61 4.23
C GLU A 558 13.64 12.09 2.80
N GLY A 559 14.92 12.13 2.41
CA GLY A 559 15.38 12.42 1.04
C GLY A 559 14.92 11.41 -0.03
N TRP A 560 14.84 10.12 0.29
CA TRP A 560 14.36 9.06 -0.62
C TRP A 560 12.83 9.15 -0.81
N LEU A 561 12.10 9.49 0.27
CA LEU A 561 10.68 9.85 0.22
C LEU A 561 10.44 11.19 -0.51
N GLN A 562 11.33 12.18 -0.33
CA GLN A 562 11.25 13.49 -0.99
C GLN A 562 11.55 13.42 -2.49
N GLN A 563 12.42 12.53 -2.94
CA GLN A 563 12.59 12.27 -4.36
C GLN A 563 11.36 11.56 -4.95
N SER A 564 10.70 10.72 -4.15
CA SER A 564 9.40 10.11 -4.47
C SER A 564 8.23 11.10 -4.44
N HIS A 565 8.38 12.26 -3.79
CA HIS A 565 7.46 13.40 -3.91
C HIS A 565 7.53 14.09 -5.29
N LYS A 566 8.41 13.67 -6.21
CA LYS A 566 8.29 13.97 -7.67
C LYS A 566 7.23 13.10 -8.38
N ASN A 567 6.14 12.75 -7.67
CA ASN A 567 5.00 11.97 -8.14
C ASN A 567 5.29 10.54 -8.66
N SER A 568 6.52 10.01 -8.55
CA SER A 568 6.83 8.68 -9.09
C SER A 568 8.04 8.02 -8.41
N TYR A 569 8.12 6.68 -8.51
CA TYR A 569 9.17 5.84 -7.91
C TYR A 569 9.57 4.72 -8.89
N VAL A 570 10.84 4.29 -8.88
CA VAL A 570 11.33 3.21 -9.75
C VAL A 570 11.87 2.06 -8.90
N ALA A 571 11.15 0.93 -8.88
CA ALA A 571 11.48 -0.24 -8.07
C ALA A 571 12.40 -1.23 -8.81
N ARG A 572 13.58 -0.78 -9.28
CA ARG A 572 14.45 -1.52 -10.23
C ARG A 572 14.72 -2.98 -9.82
N CYS A 573 15.16 -3.18 -8.58
CA CYS A 573 15.43 -4.52 -8.07
C CYS A 573 14.17 -5.39 -8.00
N ALA A 574 13.03 -4.82 -7.61
CA ALA A 574 11.76 -5.54 -7.63
C ALA A 574 11.31 -5.90 -9.06
N TYR A 575 11.65 -5.07 -10.06
CA TYR A 575 11.35 -5.38 -11.46
C TYR A 575 12.16 -6.59 -11.94
N ALA A 576 13.45 -6.67 -11.63
CA ALA A 576 14.29 -7.80 -12.00
C ALA A 576 13.83 -9.10 -11.32
N VAL A 577 13.50 -9.02 -10.03
CA VAL A 577 12.93 -10.16 -9.30
C VAL A 577 11.57 -10.56 -9.87
N ALA A 578 10.71 -9.60 -10.22
CA ALA A 578 9.40 -9.89 -10.82
C ALA A 578 9.53 -10.61 -12.17
N VAL A 579 10.46 -10.18 -13.04
CA VAL A 579 10.74 -10.85 -14.33
C VAL A 579 11.33 -12.25 -14.12
N ALA A 580 12.24 -12.42 -13.16
CA ALA A 580 12.83 -13.72 -12.86
C ALA A 580 11.81 -14.73 -12.31
N ILE A 581 10.83 -14.24 -11.56
CA ILE A 581 9.77 -15.08 -10.99
C ILE A 581 8.65 -15.30 -12.01
N ASP A 582 8.27 -14.31 -12.79
CA ASP A 582 7.22 -14.43 -13.80
C ASP A 582 7.66 -13.76 -15.10
N THR A 583 8.09 -14.56 -16.06
CA THR A 583 8.58 -14.08 -17.35
C THR A 583 7.52 -13.31 -18.14
N SER A 584 6.23 -13.51 -17.85
CA SER A 584 5.13 -12.77 -18.46
C SER A 584 5.01 -11.32 -17.95
N VAL A 585 5.86 -10.92 -17.00
CA VAL A 585 6.04 -9.52 -16.61
C VAL A 585 6.81 -8.75 -17.68
N ALA A 586 7.74 -9.39 -18.40
CA ALA A 586 8.40 -8.77 -19.54
C ALA A 586 7.46 -8.82 -20.75
N LEU A 587 7.02 -7.64 -21.22
CA LEU A 587 6.09 -7.53 -22.34
C LEU A 587 6.81 -7.48 -23.69
N ASP A 588 8.00 -6.90 -23.71
CA ASP A 588 8.83 -6.77 -24.90
C ASP A 588 10.29 -7.06 -24.56
N THR A 589 10.92 -7.89 -25.39
CA THR A 589 12.30 -8.33 -25.24
C THR A 589 13.01 -8.34 -26.58
N GLU A 590 14.24 -7.86 -26.61
CA GLU A 590 15.06 -7.80 -27.81
C GLU A 590 16.38 -8.56 -27.62
N THR A 591 16.72 -9.45 -28.54
CA THR A 591 17.99 -10.18 -28.50
C THR A 591 19.08 -9.38 -29.18
N ALA A 592 20.21 -9.20 -28.51
CA ALA A 592 21.38 -8.54 -29.09
C ALA A 592 22.68 -9.14 -28.56
N TYR A 593 23.78 -8.88 -29.27
CA TYR A 593 25.11 -9.05 -28.71
C TYR A 593 25.49 -7.79 -27.92
N ALA A 594 26.00 -7.97 -26.71
CA ALA A 594 26.58 -6.89 -25.93
C ALA A 594 27.90 -7.27 -25.28
N THR A 595 28.73 -6.26 -25.02
CA THR A 595 30.00 -6.36 -24.31
C THR A 595 30.16 -5.16 -23.37
N VAL A 596 31.27 -5.09 -22.63
CA VAL A 596 31.59 -3.97 -21.73
C VAL A 596 32.89 -3.32 -22.17
N GLU A 597 32.93 -1.98 -22.17
CA GLU A 597 34.14 -1.20 -22.44
C GLU A 597 35.05 -1.16 -21.18
N LEU A 598 36.29 -1.63 -21.33
CA LEU A 598 37.26 -1.79 -20.22
C LEU A 598 38.49 -0.86 -20.32
N SER A 599 38.70 -0.19 -21.44
CA SER A 599 39.94 0.58 -21.71
C SER A 599 39.70 2.08 -21.93
N GLY A 600 38.46 2.49 -22.20
CA GLY A 600 38.11 3.88 -22.48
C GLY A 600 38.19 4.80 -21.26
N ARG A 601 38.80 5.98 -21.40
CA ARG A 601 38.90 6.99 -20.32
C ARG A 601 37.54 7.48 -19.82
N MET A 602 36.56 7.61 -20.71
CA MET A 602 35.22 8.14 -20.38
C MET A 602 34.13 7.07 -20.38
N ALA A 603 34.36 5.96 -21.09
CA ALA A 603 33.36 4.92 -21.33
C ALA A 603 33.61 3.65 -20.51
N HIS A 604 34.56 3.65 -19.57
CA HIS A 604 34.80 2.52 -18.68
C HIS A 604 33.52 2.06 -17.97
N GLY A 605 33.18 0.77 -18.10
CA GLY A 605 31.95 0.19 -17.54
C GLY A 605 30.68 0.43 -18.36
N MET A 606 30.76 1.11 -19.51
CA MET A 606 29.62 1.22 -20.43
C MET A 606 29.34 -0.15 -21.06
N MET A 607 28.06 -0.54 -21.08
CA MET A 607 27.63 -1.69 -21.88
C MET A 607 27.48 -1.23 -23.35
N ILE A 608 28.17 -1.92 -24.25
CA ILE A 608 28.12 -1.68 -25.68
C ILE A 608 27.21 -2.73 -26.30
N VAL A 609 26.09 -2.31 -26.87
CA VAL A 609 25.17 -3.19 -27.60
C VAL A 609 25.38 -3.03 -29.10
N ASP A 610 25.59 -4.14 -29.81
CA ASP A 610 25.86 -4.15 -31.24
C ASP A 610 24.56 -4.17 -32.06
N TRP A 611 23.82 -3.06 -32.03
CA TRP A 611 22.53 -2.92 -32.73
C TRP A 611 22.65 -3.11 -34.25
N SER A 612 23.77 -2.69 -34.84
CA SER A 612 24.03 -2.79 -36.28
C SER A 612 24.57 -4.16 -36.71
N LYS A 613 24.84 -5.07 -35.75
CA LYS A 613 25.49 -6.37 -35.98
C LYS A 613 26.87 -6.24 -36.65
N SER A 614 27.57 -5.14 -36.37
CA SER A 614 28.87 -4.81 -36.96
C SER A 614 30.03 -5.66 -36.43
N LEU A 615 29.86 -6.28 -35.26
CA LEU A 615 30.88 -7.11 -34.62
C LEU A 615 30.83 -8.58 -35.06
N ASP A 616 29.82 -8.96 -35.87
CA ASP A 616 29.61 -10.33 -36.38
C ASP A 616 29.63 -11.37 -35.25
N ARG A 617 28.84 -11.09 -34.20
CA ARG A 617 28.68 -11.96 -33.03
C ARG A 617 27.24 -12.40 -32.88
N GLU A 618 27.07 -13.65 -32.46
CA GLU A 618 25.76 -14.16 -32.05
C GLU A 618 25.26 -13.42 -30.80
N PRO A 619 23.94 -13.15 -30.69
CA PRO A 619 23.36 -12.57 -29.49
C PRO A 619 23.69 -13.37 -28.23
N ASN A 620 24.00 -12.65 -27.13
CA ASN A 620 24.34 -13.24 -25.84
C ASN A 620 23.36 -12.89 -24.71
N LEU A 621 22.37 -12.04 -24.98
CA LEU A 621 21.39 -11.65 -23.98
C LEU A 621 20.03 -11.26 -24.58
N PHE A 622 19.00 -11.34 -23.74
CA PHE A 622 17.65 -10.83 -23.94
C PHE A 622 17.49 -9.51 -23.17
N ILE A 623 17.30 -8.41 -23.87
CA ILE A 623 17.12 -7.07 -23.30
C ILE A 623 15.64 -6.84 -23.07
N VAL A 624 15.22 -6.67 -21.82
CA VAL A 624 13.85 -6.27 -21.51
C VAL A 624 13.64 -4.81 -21.89
N LYS A 625 12.63 -4.54 -22.73
CA LYS A 625 12.30 -3.20 -23.26
C LYS A 625 11.10 -2.57 -22.56
N SER A 626 10.16 -3.40 -22.08
CA SER A 626 9.01 -2.94 -21.29
C SER A 626 8.44 -4.02 -20.37
N LEU A 627 7.77 -3.58 -19.31
CA LEU A 627 7.19 -4.39 -18.23
C LEU A 627 5.67 -4.18 -18.12
N ASP A 628 4.98 -5.22 -17.68
CA ASP A 628 3.61 -5.15 -17.18
C ASP A 628 3.61 -4.55 -15.76
N LEU A 629 3.41 -3.24 -15.69
CA LEU A 629 3.38 -2.53 -14.42
C LEU A 629 2.21 -2.97 -13.52
N GLY A 630 1.10 -3.46 -14.08
CA GLY A 630 -0.03 -3.95 -13.28
C GLY A 630 0.34 -5.20 -12.49
N LYS A 631 1.05 -6.15 -13.10
CA LYS A 631 1.61 -7.32 -12.41
C LYS A 631 2.66 -6.94 -11.38
N VAL A 632 3.58 -6.05 -11.74
CA VAL A 632 4.63 -5.57 -10.81
C VAL A 632 3.99 -4.91 -9.59
N GLN A 633 3.00 -4.03 -9.79
CA GLN A 633 2.26 -3.39 -8.70
C GLN A 633 1.54 -4.40 -7.83
N SER A 634 0.93 -5.43 -8.43
CA SER A 634 0.29 -6.52 -7.69
C SER A 634 1.28 -7.28 -6.82
N PHE A 635 2.48 -7.55 -7.33
CA PHE A 635 3.53 -8.22 -6.55
C PHE A 635 4.04 -7.34 -5.40
N LEU A 636 4.24 -6.04 -5.64
CA LEU A 636 4.66 -5.08 -4.60
C LEU A 636 3.60 -4.91 -3.50
N LEU A 637 2.31 -4.94 -3.84
CA LEU A 637 1.23 -4.93 -2.85
C LEU A 637 1.21 -6.22 -2.02
N GLY A 638 1.28 -7.38 -2.69
CA GLY A 638 1.33 -8.68 -2.02
C GLY A 638 2.52 -8.82 -1.07
N MET A 639 3.67 -8.24 -1.44
CA MET A 639 4.89 -8.22 -0.63
C MET A 639 4.65 -7.66 0.78
N VAL A 640 3.83 -6.61 0.94
CA VAL A 640 3.59 -5.99 2.25
C VAL A 640 2.36 -6.52 2.97
N GLN A 641 1.48 -7.27 2.31
CA GLN A 641 0.29 -7.86 2.93
C GLN A 641 0.68 -9.10 3.74
N ASP A 642 0.15 -9.25 4.95
CA ASP A 642 0.35 -10.45 5.76
C ASP A 642 -0.65 -11.53 5.32
N GLU A 643 -0.23 -12.81 5.31
CA GLU A 643 -1.01 -13.95 4.76
C GLU A 643 -2.44 -14.07 5.33
N LEU A 644 -2.68 -13.55 6.54
CA LEU A 644 -3.99 -13.54 7.20
C LEU A 644 -5.06 -12.65 6.54
N ILE A 645 -4.69 -11.81 5.56
CA ILE A 645 -5.66 -11.00 4.80
C ILE A 645 -6.00 -11.64 3.44
N ALA A 646 -5.16 -12.56 2.94
CA ALA A 646 -5.35 -13.14 1.61
C ALA A 646 -6.57 -14.06 1.48
N GLU A 647 -6.97 -14.75 2.56
CA GLU A 647 -8.16 -15.63 2.54
C GLU A 647 -9.50 -14.87 2.50
N LEU A 648 -9.52 -13.55 2.75
CA LEU A 648 -10.76 -12.77 2.74
C LEU A 648 -10.96 -11.92 1.48
N VAL A 649 -10.00 -11.91 0.54
CA VAL A 649 -10.02 -11.01 -0.62
C VAL A 649 -10.07 -11.74 -1.97
N TYR A 650 -9.93 -13.07 -2.00
CA TYR A 650 -10.06 -13.86 -3.23
C TYR A 650 -11.13 -14.95 -3.12
N THR A 651 -12.38 -14.53 -2.95
CA THR A 651 -13.54 -15.30 -3.41
C THR A 651 -14.19 -14.47 -4.51
N PRO A 652 -14.18 -14.91 -5.79
CA PRO A 652 -14.84 -14.18 -6.85
C PRO A 652 -16.35 -14.23 -6.61
N CYS A 653 -17.01 -13.07 -6.72
CA CYS A 653 -18.45 -12.92 -6.71
C CYS A 653 -18.97 -12.82 -8.14
#